data_AF-A0A957GCD7-F1
#
_entry.id   AF-A0A957GCD7-F1
#
_cell.length_a   1.000
_cell.length_b   1.000
_cell.length_c   1.000
_cell.angle_alpha   90.00
_cell.angle_beta   90.00
_cell.angle_gamma   90.00
#
_symmetry.space_group_name_H-M   'P 1'
#
loop_
_entity.id
_entity.type
_entity.pdbx_description
1 polymer ?
#
loop_
_entity_poly.entity_id
_entity_poly.type
_entity_poly.pdbx_seq_one_letter_code
_entity_poly.pdbx_strand_id
1 'polypeptide(L)'
;MTVHERYTQASLFTREELSSIAHSRHLRELSQLSLPQIDAAVNLVSQMAPAGTIPRVILNSLAALPGRYLTPETARRDTHLLFESLENLTIFGAAFAAPATIIWAYQNLLKLAGKDPESAFPQGTWQFYVNYALREDTARHTHETHGFDTVLNTHHIRLSTVNRLTAWVMAASHCLHQYHDLLRNEWRERVYLHQLASVTATHPQSSRFAQLYRQWELQRPYGRGQDARPHDNFPAYRRIKFNAFLERAMNGLTATERRDWVEQVRLARESDLPDYQRQMSVLNYLSPGRYGDERTAIPLEWAQIGLIYQGCYYLIPACAPNSSEPASPETMRSQIMAIVNNPARPTNSLRELARTRRAALTDLQSQLNPVVREEWEVLRLAPILINFDQQPANLGLSELRQAERGLGSQAMTIFDTGRTFVFDQSHIFFDGTWGAAVAEILTNEALSWAVYLQSLPPAMPADFRPTALVFPFTAAERALLAAAPKVPEEVSAETDQVKIRTILHLRRLFKLRNDLIHLTVNDILILYRAIHAATYRPDEALIAALQAVQTRPESREAATLALATITNEANINPAVLIPVDASQQDPQARVHPVSFLVPLEELKLLELHREALAALEAYQEGQADRAAAYRQFDQLQRNYLTALAGCGVVFRQAKQIANAGQSTAVSSIKLLAHIPPALQQWLDNIPGRFDALNDIIKGREVFSNIGAVAPSSSLTRFLTAKDDNDQKWLAWGVLTDAQKVMRITLRDFRPHVQLLVAQGHQDLAAWLIRDYLEAYARGLNQYVHDLYRITLASRETRTTAGEQQLKE
;
A
#
# COMPACT_ATOMS: atom_id res chain seq x y z
N MET A 1 39.85 20.51 -3.53
CA MET A 1 39.19 20.79 -2.24
C MET A 1 38.96 19.50 -1.49
N THR A 2 39.44 19.44 -0.26
CA THR A 2 39.18 18.33 0.67
C THR A 2 37.73 18.38 1.16
N VAL A 3 37.20 17.24 1.66
CA VAL A 3 35.84 17.16 2.23
C VAL A 3 35.64 18.15 3.38
N HIS A 4 36.71 18.42 4.13
CA HIS A 4 36.70 19.37 5.24
C HIS A 4 36.60 20.84 4.77
N GLU A 5 37.28 21.22 3.69
CA GLU A 5 37.18 22.57 3.12
C GLU A 5 35.79 22.86 2.54
N ARG A 6 35.15 21.86 1.93
CA ARG A 6 33.76 21.97 1.43
C ARG A 6 32.76 22.13 2.57
N TYR A 7 32.99 21.48 3.71
CA TYR A 7 32.16 21.59 4.91
C TYR A 7 32.21 23.00 5.50
N THR A 8 33.40 23.59 5.62
CA THR A 8 33.58 24.94 6.16
C THR A 8 32.96 26.01 5.26
N GLN A 9 33.07 25.87 3.92
CA GLN A 9 32.41 26.78 2.99
C GLN A 9 30.87 26.68 3.03
N ALA A 10 30.32 25.47 3.09
CA ALA A 10 28.86 25.28 3.15
C ALA A 10 28.26 25.83 4.47
N SER A 11 28.97 25.68 5.59
CA SER A 11 28.56 26.25 6.88
C SER A 11 28.61 27.78 6.87
N LEU A 12 29.63 28.39 6.25
CA LEU A 12 29.73 29.84 6.08
C LEU A 12 28.61 30.41 5.19
N PHE A 13 28.31 29.76 4.07
CA PHE A 13 27.23 30.16 3.16
C PHE A 13 25.86 30.05 3.83
N THR A 14 25.60 28.95 4.54
CA THR A 14 24.36 28.73 5.30
C THR A 14 24.17 29.80 6.38
N ARG A 15 25.25 30.22 7.05
CA ARG A 15 25.22 31.29 8.06
C ARG A 15 24.86 32.65 7.43
N GLU A 16 25.38 32.96 6.25
CA GLU A 16 25.10 34.23 5.56
C GLU A 16 23.65 34.31 5.07
N GLU A 17 23.09 33.23 4.52
CA GLU A 17 21.66 33.18 4.14
C GLU A 17 20.73 33.22 5.36
N LEU A 18 21.01 32.44 6.40
CA LEU A 18 20.20 32.44 7.62
C LEU A 18 20.23 33.81 8.31
N SER A 19 21.37 34.49 8.29
CA SER A 19 21.47 35.86 8.80
C SER A 19 20.65 36.84 7.94
N SER A 20 20.73 36.76 6.61
CA SER A 20 19.92 37.59 5.71
C SER A 20 18.41 37.44 5.95
N ILE A 21 17.94 36.20 6.13
CA ILE A 21 16.54 35.87 6.35
C ILE A 21 16.09 36.29 7.76
N ALA A 22 16.90 36.03 8.78
CA ALA A 22 16.62 36.38 10.16
C ALA A 22 16.57 37.91 10.41
N HIS A 23 17.34 38.67 9.63
CA HIS A 23 17.31 40.13 9.64
C HIS A 23 16.19 40.72 8.76
N SER A 24 15.37 39.91 8.08
CA SER A 24 14.24 40.42 7.31
C SER A 24 13.16 41.04 8.21
N ARG A 25 12.54 42.13 7.74
CA ARG A 25 11.55 42.90 8.52
C ARG A 25 10.31 42.07 8.90
N HIS A 26 9.95 41.09 8.06
CA HIS A 26 8.78 40.22 8.22
C HIS A 26 8.95 39.16 9.32
N LEU A 27 10.18 38.67 9.55
CA LEU A 27 10.48 37.71 10.63
C LEU A 27 10.58 38.39 12.00
N ARG A 28 10.99 39.66 12.04
CA ARG A 28 11.01 40.49 13.27
C ARG A 28 9.61 40.81 13.80
N GLU A 29 8.59 40.80 12.94
CA GLU A 29 7.19 41.02 13.31
C GLU A 29 6.51 39.74 13.85
N LEU A 30 7.09 38.56 13.57
CA LEU A 30 6.55 37.24 13.96
C LEU A 30 7.28 36.59 15.14
N SER A 31 8.40 37.16 15.61
CA SER A 31 9.27 36.60 16.65
C SER A 31 9.31 37.48 17.90
N GLN A 32 9.20 36.87 19.09
CA GLN A 32 9.40 37.56 20.39
C GLN A 32 10.87 37.60 20.85
N LEU A 33 11.80 37.09 20.03
CA LEU A 33 13.22 37.01 20.38
C LEU A 33 13.96 38.31 20.03
N SER A 34 14.92 38.70 20.87
CA SER A 34 15.80 39.84 20.61
C SER A 34 16.83 39.53 19.51
N LEU A 35 17.28 40.54 18.77
CA LEU A 35 18.32 40.41 17.71
C LEU A 35 19.56 39.62 18.16
N PRO A 36 20.13 39.85 19.37
CA PRO A 36 21.27 39.05 19.84
C PRO A 36 20.95 37.56 20.07
N GLN A 37 19.71 37.22 20.44
CA GLN A 37 19.27 35.83 20.60
C GLN A 37 19.03 35.15 19.24
N ILE A 38 18.56 35.93 18.26
CA ILE A 38 18.43 35.49 16.87
C ILE A 38 19.82 35.20 16.29
N ASP A 39 20.80 36.07 16.50
CA ASP A 39 22.19 35.87 16.04
C ASP A 39 22.88 34.69 16.75
N ALA A 40 22.62 34.51 18.05
CA ALA A 40 23.13 33.36 18.80
C ALA A 40 22.53 32.04 18.29
N ALA A 41 21.25 32.01 17.93
CA ALA A 41 20.61 30.86 17.32
C ALA A 41 21.19 30.58 15.92
N VAL A 42 21.36 31.59 15.07
CA VAL A 42 21.99 31.45 13.73
C VAL A 42 23.42 30.91 13.83
N ASN A 43 24.18 31.34 14.84
CA ASN A 43 25.55 30.85 15.08
C ASN A 43 25.57 29.42 15.65
N LEU A 44 24.68 29.06 16.58
CA LEU A 44 24.58 27.70 17.11
C LEU A 44 24.17 26.70 16.02
N VAL A 45 23.27 27.13 15.14
CA VAL A 45 22.71 26.36 14.01
C VAL A 45 23.72 26.10 12.91
N SER A 46 24.56 27.09 12.58
CA SER A 46 25.63 26.92 11.59
C SER A 46 26.75 25.98 12.08
N GLN A 47 26.87 25.79 13.39
CA GLN A 47 27.89 24.95 14.04
C GLN A 47 27.41 23.54 14.40
N MET A 48 26.12 23.33 14.69
CA MET A 48 25.54 22.04 15.08
C MET A 48 24.88 21.30 13.89
N ALA A 49 25.69 20.74 13.00
CA ALA A 49 25.19 19.82 11.96
C ALA A 49 25.43 18.33 12.32
N PRO A 50 24.62 17.70 13.20
CA PRO A 50 24.65 16.25 13.35
C PRO A 50 23.67 15.56 12.39
N ALA A 51 24.03 14.30 12.09
CA ALA A 51 23.30 13.25 11.38
C ALA A 51 21.78 13.44 11.20
N GLY A 52 21.31 13.40 9.93
CA GLY A 52 19.92 13.09 9.58
C GLY A 52 19.15 14.13 8.76
N THR A 53 19.75 15.26 8.40
CA THR A 53 19.03 16.35 7.72
C THR A 53 18.98 16.17 6.20
N ILE A 54 17.79 16.31 5.61
CA ILE A 54 17.48 16.28 4.16
C ILE A 54 18.47 17.10 3.31
N PRO A 55 18.97 18.27 3.73
CA PRO A 55 20.06 18.96 3.04
C PRO A 55 21.27 18.08 2.71
N ARG A 56 21.70 17.19 3.62
CA ARG A 56 22.80 16.24 3.36
C ARG A 56 22.40 15.15 2.37
N VAL A 57 21.14 14.72 2.37
CA VAL A 57 20.60 13.73 1.41
C VAL A 57 20.52 14.36 0.02
N ILE A 58 20.00 15.58 -0.10
CA ILE A 58 19.96 16.34 -1.35
C ILE A 58 21.38 16.59 -1.86
N LEU A 59 22.30 17.07 -1.01
CA LEU A 59 23.70 17.32 -1.38
C LEU A 59 24.46 16.05 -1.77
N ASN A 60 24.26 14.92 -1.07
CA ASN A 60 24.87 13.64 -1.43
C ASN A 60 24.30 13.06 -2.73
N SER A 61 22.99 13.27 -2.99
CA SER A 61 22.33 12.82 -4.22
C SER A 61 22.77 13.65 -5.43
N LEU A 62 22.97 14.96 -5.23
CA LEU A 62 23.56 15.85 -6.24
C LEU A 62 25.03 15.50 -6.52
N ALA A 63 25.79 15.06 -5.52
CA ALA A 63 27.17 14.60 -5.71
C ALA A 63 27.27 13.27 -6.48
N ALA A 64 26.20 12.47 -6.53
CA ALA A 64 26.12 11.22 -7.27
C ALA A 64 25.63 11.38 -8.74
N LEU A 65 25.25 12.59 -9.15
CA LEU A 65 24.80 12.90 -10.52
C LEU A 65 25.79 12.57 -11.66
N PRO A 66 27.13 12.65 -11.50
CA PRO A 66 28.05 12.42 -12.63
C PRO A 66 28.05 10.99 -13.21
N GLY A 67 27.36 10.03 -12.56
CA GLY A 67 27.32 8.63 -13.00
C GLY A 67 25.97 8.16 -13.57
N ARG A 68 24.94 9.00 -13.65
CA ARG A 68 23.63 8.59 -14.19
C ARG A 68 23.48 9.00 -15.65
N TYR A 69 23.29 8.02 -16.53
CA TYR A 69 22.92 8.25 -17.92
C TYR A 69 21.47 8.75 -18.00
N LEU A 70 21.30 10.05 -18.24
CA LEU A 70 20.02 10.70 -18.54
C LEU A 70 19.80 10.67 -20.07
N THR A 71 18.57 10.45 -20.53
CA THR A 71 18.23 10.45 -21.98
C THR A 71 18.50 11.84 -22.59
N PRO A 72 18.87 12.00 -23.86
CA PRO A 72 19.23 13.30 -24.44
C PRO A 72 18.12 14.36 -24.40
N GLU A 73 16.84 13.99 -24.39
CA GLU A 73 15.72 14.94 -24.25
C GLU A 73 15.45 15.35 -22.80
N THR A 74 15.54 14.42 -21.84
CA THR A 74 15.44 14.72 -20.41
C THR A 74 16.71 15.41 -19.94
N ALA A 75 17.87 15.01 -20.43
CA ALA A 75 19.13 15.73 -20.29
C ALA A 75 19.03 17.08 -20.97
N ARG A 76 18.46 17.29 -22.17
CA ARG A 76 18.30 18.65 -22.72
C ARG A 76 17.31 19.49 -21.93
N ARG A 77 16.18 18.95 -21.46
CA ARG A 77 15.23 19.69 -20.63
C ARG A 77 15.82 20.02 -19.25
N ASP A 78 16.46 19.05 -18.61
CA ASP A 78 17.06 19.17 -17.28
C ASP A 78 18.40 19.89 -17.32
N THR A 79 19.20 19.77 -18.39
CA THR A 79 20.39 20.61 -18.63
C THR A 79 19.99 21.99 -19.12
N HIS A 80 18.93 22.20 -19.88
CA HIS A 80 18.47 23.57 -20.17
C HIS A 80 17.93 24.22 -18.90
N LEU A 81 17.18 23.49 -18.05
CA LEU A 81 16.74 23.97 -16.74
C LEU A 81 17.91 24.11 -15.74
N LEU A 82 18.88 23.19 -15.70
CA LEU A 82 20.06 23.25 -14.83
C LEU A 82 21.08 24.28 -15.32
N PHE A 83 21.24 24.49 -16.63
CA PHE A 83 22.21 25.44 -17.20
C PHE A 83 21.64 26.86 -17.33
N GLU A 84 20.34 27.06 -17.61
CA GLU A 84 19.70 28.37 -17.33
C GLU A 84 19.71 28.68 -15.82
N SER A 85 19.66 27.66 -14.96
CA SER A 85 19.79 27.83 -13.50
C SER A 85 21.23 27.89 -12.99
N LEU A 86 22.24 27.51 -13.79
CA LEU A 86 23.66 27.67 -13.46
C LEU A 86 24.18 29.05 -13.85
N GLU A 87 23.56 29.70 -14.84
CA GLU A 87 23.79 31.13 -15.10
C GLU A 87 23.15 32.03 -14.02
N ASN A 88 22.23 31.49 -13.20
CA ASN A 88 21.63 32.18 -12.05
C ASN A 88 21.68 31.33 -10.76
N LEU A 89 22.84 31.32 -10.09
CA LEU A 89 23.05 30.78 -8.72
C LEU A 89 22.01 31.24 -7.68
N THR A 90 21.30 32.34 -7.95
CA THR A 90 20.17 32.87 -7.14
C THR A 90 18.91 31.99 -7.19
N ILE A 91 18.65 31.27 -8.28
CA ILE A 91 17.43 30.43 -8.42
C ILE A 91 17.63 29.06 -7.77
N PHE A 92 18.84 28.49 -7.80
CA PHE A 92 19.17 27.23 -7.13
C PHE A 92 19.12 27.36 -5.60
N GLY A 93 19.60 28.50 -5.08
CA GLY A 93 19.37 28.95 -3.71
C GLY A 93 17.87 29.09 -3.42
N ALA A 94 17.10 29.75 -4.30
CA ALA A 94 15.66 29.98 -4.09
C ALA A 94 14.74 28.75 -4.23
N ALA A 95 15.12 27.72 -5.00
CA ALA A 95 14.24 26.60 -5.35
C ALA A 95 14.38 25.37 -4.44
N PHE A 96 15.57 25.14 -3.85
CA PHE A 96 15.84 23.95 -3.03
C PHE A 96 16.38 24.29 -1.64
N ALA A 97 17.41 25.13 -1.57
CA ALA A 97 17.99 25.52 -0.30
C ALA A 97 17.02 26.42 0.46
N ALA A 98 16.42 27.43 -0.17
CA ALA A 98 15.51 28.36 0.49
C ALA A 98 14.25 27.67 1.01
N PRO A 99 13.52 26.80 0.28
CA PRO A 99 12.36 26.12 0.85
C PRO A 99 12.75 25.14 1.96
N ALA A 100 13.83 24.36 1.79
CA ALA A 100 14.30 23.44 2.83
C ALA A 100 14.79 24.19 4.08
N THR A 101 15.50 25.31 3.91
CA THR A 101 15.99 26.20 4.96
C THR A 101 14.85 26.98 5.61
N ILE A 102 13.84 27.42 4.85
CA ILE A 102 12.62 28.08 5.37
C ILE A 102 11.79 27.09 6.16
N ILE A 103 11.56 25.87 5.66
CA ILE A 103 10.86 24.81 6.40
C ILE A 103 11.64 24.46 7.66
N TRP A 104 12.95 24.25 7.54
CA TRP A 104 13.80 23.92 8.67
C TRP A 104 13.84 25.07 9.71
N ALA A 105 13.97 26.32 9.27
CA ALA A 105 13.91 27.50 10.14
C ALA A 105 12.53 27.65 10.79
N TYR A 106 11.45 27.43 10.03
CA TYR A 106 10.08 27.42 10.54
C TYR A 106 9.89 26.31 11.58
N GLN A 107 10.36 25.09 11.32
CA GLN A 107 10.31 23.99 12.29
C GLN A 107 11.10 24.30 13.56
N ASN A 108 12.27 24.95 13.45
CA ASN A 108 13.04 25.36 14.63
C ASN A 108 12.35 26.51 15.38
N LEU A 109 11.72 27.46 14.69
CA LEU A 109 10.92 28.51 15.32
C LEU A 109 9.70 27.92 16.04
N LEU A 110 9.04 26.92 15.45
CA LEU A 110 7.94 26.20 16.10
C LEU A 110 8.42 25.47 17.36
N LYS A 111 9.57 24.79 17.32
CA LYS A 111 10.19 24.16 18.49
C LYS A 111 10.54 25.18 19.58
N LEU A 112 11.13 26.32 19.20
CA LEU A 112 11.43 27.42 20.11
C LEU A 112 10.17 28.06 20.70
N ALA A 113 9.06 28.04 19.97
CA ALA A 113 7.72 28.43 20.44
C ALA A 113 7.01 27.32 21.25
N GLY A 114 7.70 26.23 21.59
CA GLY A 114 7.16 25.15 22.42
C GLY A 114 6.24 24.17 21.68
N LYS A 115 6.14 24.22 20.34
CA LYS A 115 5.39 23.23 19.56
C LYS A 115 6.26 22.01 19.27
N ASP A 116 5.86 20.87 19.83
CA ASP A 116 6.46 19.58 19.55
C ASP A 116 6.05 19.10 18.13
N PRO A 117 6.98 18.77 17.22
CA PRO A 117 6.65 18.19 15.92
C PRO A 117 5.81 16.91 16.03
N GLU A 118 6.00 16.08 17.06
CA GLU A 118 5.21 14.85 17.24
C GLU A 118 3.73 15.16 17.54
N SER A 119 3.44 16.32 18.13
CA SER A 119 2.05 16.77 18.36
C SER A 119 1.27 17.06 17.07
N ALA A 120 1.94 17.22 15.91
CA ALA A 120 1.27 17.33 14.61
C ALA A 120 0.72 15.97 14.12
N PHE A 121 1.11 14.86 14.75
CA PHE A 121 0.77 13.51 14.33
C PHE A 121 0.00 12.76 15.44
N PRO A 122 -1.14 13.29 15.94
CA PRO A 122 -1.89 12.65 17.03
C PRO A 122 -2.46 11.27 16.66
N GLN A 123 -2.42 10.88 15.38
CA GLN A 123 -2.83 9.58 14.87
C GLN A 123 -1.69 8.90 14.09
N GLY A 124 -0.44 9.27 14.36
CA GLY A 124 0.73 8.76 13.66
C GLY A 124 1.04 9.43 12.33
N THR A 125 2.30 9.31 11.90
CA THR A 125 2.83 9.93 10.66
C THR A 125 2.19 9.37 9.39
N TRP A 126 1.87 8.07 9.38
CA TRP A 126 1.20 7.45 8.25
C TRP A 126 -0.20 8.00 8.03
N GLN A 127 -0.98 8.21 9.11
CA GLN A 127 -2.32 8.77 8.97
C GLN A 127 -2.31 10.17 8.38
N PHE A 128 -1.34 10.98 8.80
CA PHE A 128 -1.13 12.29 8.23
C PHE A 128 -0.82 12.19 6.73
N TYR A 129 0.13 11.36 6.31
CA TYR A 129 0.45 11.13 4.90
C TYR A 129 -0.77 10.70 4.08
N VAL A 130 -1.54 9.77 4.61
CA VAL A 130 -2.70 9.22 3.92
C VAL A 130 -3.79 10.28 3.69
N ASN A 131 -3.98 11.21 4.63
CA ASN A 131 -5.03 12.24 4.55
C ASN A 131 -4.76 13.32 3.49
N TYR A 132 -3.52 13.51 3.05
CA TYR A 132 -3.19 14.53 2.03
C TYR A 132 -2.64 13.94 0.71
N ALA A 133 -2.04 12.74 0.71
CA ALA A 133 -1.35 12.16 -0.45
C ALA A 133 -1.89 10.79 -0.93
N LEU A 134 -2.92 10.25 -0.27
CA LEU A 134 -3.60 9.00 -0.67
C LEU A 134 -5.12 9.20 -0.68
N ARG A 135 -5.56 10.31 -1.27
CA ARG A 135 -6.97 10.71 -1.28
C ARG A 135 -7.67 10.27 -2.55
N GLU A 136 -6.95 10.25 -3.66
CA GLU A 136 -7.55 9.99 -4.96
C GLU A 136 -8.00 8.53 -5.09
N ASP A 137 -8.85 8.27 -6.07
CA ASP A 137 -9.40 6.92 -6.27
C ASP A 137 -8.32 5.84 -6.50
N THR A 138 -7.17 6.24 -7.04
CA THR A 138 -6.01 5.37 -7.25
C THR A 138 -5.44 4.83 -5.93
N ALA A 139 -5.72 5.52 -4.82
CA ALA A 139 -5.27 5.18 -3.48
C ALA A 139 -6.10 4.09 -2.79
N ARG A 140 -7.11 3.51 -3.45
CA ARG A 140 -7.85 2.37 -2.90
C ARG A 140 -7.15 1.07 -3.26
N HIS A 141 -7.30 0.07 -2.40
CA HIS A 141 -6.81 -1.29 -2.63
C HIS A 141 -7.97 -2.27 -2.64
N THR A 142 -7.75 -3.46 -3.20
CA THR A 142 -8.82 -4.42 -3.42
C THR A 142 -8.41 -5.82 -3.03
N HIS A 143 -9.31 -6.53 -2.34
CA HIS A 143 -9.16 -7.93 -1.97
C HIS A 143 -10.32 -8.76 -2.54
N GLU A 144 -10.04 -9.93 -3.11
CA GLU A 144 -11.08 -10.89 -3.51
C GLU A 144 -11.11 -12.09 -2.58
N THR A 145 -12.32 -12.51 -2.20
CA THR A 145 -12.58 -13.73 -1.44
C THR A 145 -13.52 -14.65 -2.20
N HIS A 146 -13.29 -15.97 -2.11
CA HIS A 146 -14.19 -16.98 -2.69
C HIS A 146 -15.00 -17.74 -1.62
N GLY A 147 -14.81 -17.41 -0.34
CA GLY A 147 -15.24 -18.24 0.80
C GLY A 147 -16.75 -18.43 0.87
N PHE A 148 -17.53 -17.35 0.68
CA PHE A 148 -18.98 -17.39 0.77
C PHE A 148 -19.59 -18.42 -0.17
N ASP A 149 -19.38 -18.26 -1.49
CA ASP A 149 -19.94 -19.17 -2.50
C ASP A 149 -19.32 -20.57 -2.45
N THR A 150 -18.02 -20.67 -2.16
CA THR A 150 -17.35 -21.99 -2.12
C THR A 150 -17.94 -22.86 -1.02
N VAL A 151 -18.14 -22.31 0.18
CA VAL A 151 -18.67 -23.07 1.31
C VAL A 151 -20.15 -23.43 1.08
N LEU A 152 -20.98 -22.49 0.61
CA LEU A 152 -22.38 -22.78 0.29
C LEU A 152 -22.49 -23.90 -0.76
N ASN A 153 -21.70 -23.84 -1.83
CA ASN A 153 -21.69 -24.87 -2.87
C ASN A 153 -21.21 -26.23 -2.34
N THR A 154 -20.17 -26.24 -1.49
CA THR A 154 -19.63 -27.46 -0.88
C THR A 154 -20.67 -28.16 0.00
N HIS A 155 -21.51 -27.39 0.70
CA HIS A 155 -22.59 -27.93 1.54
C HIS A 155 -23.94 -28.03 0.82
N HIS A 156 -23.98 -27.82 -0.50
CA HIS A 156 -25.21 -27.83 -1.30
C HIS A 156 -26.31 -26.88 -0.78
N ILE A 157 -25.92 -25.78 -0.16
CA ILE A 157 -26.83 -24.74 0.33
C ILE A 157 -27.21 -23.84 -0.83
N ARG A 158 -28.51 -23.76 -1.12
CA ARG A 158 -29.07 -22.83 -2.11
C ARG A 158 -29.82 -21.71 -1.39
N LEU A 159 -29.42 -20.47 -1.66
CA LEU A 159 -30.07 -19.27 -1.14
C LEU A 159 -30.91 -18.61 -2.24
N SER A 160 -32.04 -18.03 -1.85
CA SER A 160 -32.72 -17.04 -2.69
C SER A 160 -31.89 -15.75 -2.78
N THR A 161 -32.13 -14.94 -3.82
CA THR A 161 -31.52 -13.60 -3.96
C THR A 161 -31.71 -12.76 -2.70
N VAL A 162 -32.92 -12.79 -2.11
CA VAL A 162 -33.24 -12.09 -0.86
C VAL A 162 -32.34 -12.56 0.28
N ASN A 163 -32.23 -13.87 0.52
CA ASN A 163 -31.40 -14.38 1.62
C ASN A 163 -29.90 -14.10 1.38
N ARG A 164 -29.43 -14.17 0.13
CA ARG A 164 -28.04 -13.83 -0.23
C ARG A 164 -27.73 -12.35 0.07
N LEU A 165 -28.61 -11.44 -0.38
CA LEU A 165 -28.52 -10.00 -0.09
C LEU A 165 -28.57 -9.72 1.42
N THR A 166 -29.56 -10.28 2.11
CA THR A 166 -29.72 -10.13 3.56
C THR A 166 -28.46 -10.60 4.29
N ALA A 167 -27.85 -11.72 3.91
CA ALA A 167 -26.64 -12.21 4.58
C ALA A 167 -25.51 -11.18 4.58
N TRP A 168 -25.27 -10.52 3.45
CA TRP A 168 -24.25 -9.49 3.32
C TRP A 168 -24.62 -8.18 4.03
N VAL A 169 -25.87 -7.74 3.94
CA VAL A 169 -26.34 -6.54 4.65
C VAL A 169 -26.27 -6.74 6.17
N MET A 170 -26.63 -7.93 6.66
CA MET A 170 -26.51 -8.29 8.07
C MET A 170 -25.05 -8.35 8.52
N ALA A 171 -24.15 -8.92 7.71
CA ALA A 171 -22.72 -8.94 8.00
C ALA A 171 -22.13 -7.53 8.07
N ALA A 172 -22.49 -6.66 7.12
CA ALA A 172 -22.07 -5.27 7.10
C ALA A 172 -22.61 -4.49 8.32
N SER A 173 -23.89 -4.63 8.66
CA SER A 173 -24.48 -4.02 9.86
C SER A 173 -23.78 -4.49 11.14
N HIS A 174 -23.63 -5.80 11.35
CA HIS A 174 -22.95 -6.32 12.54
C HIS A 174 -21.48 -5.91 12.61
N CYS A 175 -20.80 -5.81 11.45
CA CYS A 175 -19.44 -5.29 11.38
C CYS A 175 -19.36 -3.88 11.93
N LEU A 176 -20.28 -2.97 11.57
CA LEU A 176 -20.30 -1.61 12.12
C LEU A 176 -20.48 -1.58 13.64
N HIS A 177 -21.41 -2.39 14.17
CA HIS A 177 -21.67 -2.47 15.62
C HIS A 177 -20.46 -3.02 16.39
N GLN A 178 -19.70 -3.93 15.79
CA GLN A 178 -18.59 -4.63 16.43
C GLN A 178 -17.21 -4.07 16.07
N TYR A 179 -17.15 -3.04 15.21
CA TYR A 179 -15.90 -2.61 14.57
C TYR A 179 -14.85 -2.15 15.59
N HIS A 180 -15.26 -1.40 16.62
CA HIS A 180 -14.36 -0.96 17.68
C HIS A 180 -13.77 -2.14 18.48
N ASP A 181 -14.54 -3.21 18.70
CA ASP A 181 -14.03 -4.41 19.36
C ASP A 181 -13.11 -5.23 18.45
N LEU A 182 -13.33 -5.22 17.13
CA LEU A 182 -12.41 -5.79 16.16
C LEU A 182 -11.06 -5.06 16.18
N LEU A 183 -11.08 -3.72 16.15
CA LEU A 183 -9.86 -2.90 16.29
C LEU A 183 -9.17 -3.12 17.64
N ARG A 184 -9.94 -3.25 18.72
CA ARG A 184 -9.38 -3.55 20.05
C ARG A 184 -8.65 -4.88 20.07
N ASN A 185 -9.19 -5.91 19.42
CA ASN A 185 -8.53 -7.21 19.31
C ASN A 185 -7.25 -7.10 18.48
N GLU A 186 -7.30 -6.41 17.34
CA GLU A 186 -6.14 -6.16 16.48
C GLU A 186 -5.00 -5.51 17.28
N TRP A 187 -5.30 -4.39 17.94
CA TRP A 187 -4.35 -3.65 18.76
C TRP A 187 -3.80 -4.53 19.90
N ARG A 188 -4.69 -5.23 20.61
CA ARG A 188 -4.33 -6.10 21.74
C ARG A 188 -3.36 -7.18 21.30
N GLU A 189 -3.63 -7.86 20.19
CA GLU A 189 -2.80 -8.96 19.68
C GLU A 189 -1.38 -8.51 19.37
N ARG A 190 -1.20 -7.30 18.85
CA ARG A 190 0.11 -6.73 18.54
C ARG A 190 0.82 -6.23 19.79
N VAL A 191 0.18 -5.34 20.55
CA VAL A 191 0.79 -4.69 21.70
C VAL A 191 1.12 -5.70 22.79
N TYR A 192 0.25 -6.67 23.08
CA TYR A 192 0.48 -7.61 24.17
C TYR A 192 1.70 -8.48 23.88
N LEU A 193 1.85 -8.93 22.63
CA LEU A 193 2.99 -9.76 22.23
C LEU A 193 4.27 -8.95 22.07
N HIS A 194 4.18 -7.70 21.60
CA HIS A 194 5.31 -6.78 21.54
C HIS A 194 5.87 -6.47 22.93
N GLN A 195 4.99 -6.06 23.87
CA GLN A 195 5.40 -5.75 25.24
C GLN A 195 5.95 -7.00 25.95
N LEU A 196 5.40 -8.18 25.65
CA LEU A 196 5.93 -9.43 26.19
C LEU A 196 7.35 -9.71 25.67
N ALA A 197 7.58 -9.53 24.36
CA ALA A 197 8.91 -9.68 23.78
C ALA A 197 9.91 -8.65 24.35
N SER A 198 9.46 -7.43 24.63
CA SER A 198 10.27 -6.36 25.24
C SER A 198 10.71 -6.72 26.67
N VAL A 199 9.76 -7.07 27.55
CA VAL A 199 10.06 -7.44 28.95
C VAL A 199 10.93 -8.70 29.05
N THR A 200 10.81 -9.61 28.09
CA THR A 200 11.57 -10.87 28.06
C THR A 200 12.84 -10.80 27.21
N ALA A 201 13.28 -9.61 26.79
CA ALA A 201 14.45 -9.46 25.93
C ALA A 201 15.74 -10.07 26.52
N THR A 202 15.88 -10.03 27.85
CA THR A 202 17.02 -10.59 28.59
C THR A 202 16.75 -12.00 29.15
N HIS A 203 15.54 -12.53 28.97
CA HIS A 203 15.18 -13.87 29.44
C HIS A 203 15.94 -14.95 28.64
N PRO A 204 16.34 -16.09 29.25
CA PRO A 204 17.05 -17.17 28.55
C PRO A 204 16.32 -17.72 27.30
N GLN A 205 15.00 -17.57 27.26
CA GLN A 205 14.14 -17.95 26.14
C GLN A 205 13.64 -16.75 25.30
N SER A 206 14.36 -15.62 25.27
CA SER A 206 13.95 -14.40 24.55
C SER A 206 13.60 -14.65 23.07
N SER A 207 14.33 -15.56 22.41
CA SER A 207 14.06 -15.97 21.02
C SER A 207 12.68 -16.60 20.83
N ARG A 208 12.17 -17.33 21.84
CA ARG A 208 10.82 -17.90 21.85
C ARG A 208 9.77 -16.80 21.86
N PHE A 209 9.94 -15.81 22.75
CA PHE A 209 8.99 -14.71 22.92
C PHE A 209 8.96 -13.78 21.70
N ALA A 210 10.11 -13.50 21.08
CA ALA A 210 10.21 -12.72 19.85
C ALA A 210 9.47 -13.33 18.65
N GLN A 211 9.16 -14.63 18.68
CA GLN A 211 8.45 -15.33 17.60
C GLN A 211 6.93 -15.47 17.85
N LEU A 212 6.42 -15.05 19.01
CA LEU A 212 5.03 -15.30 19.39
C LEU A 212 4.02 -14.66 18.45
N TYR A 213 4.29 -13.45 17.94
CA TYR A 213 3.38 -12.79 16.99
C TYR A 213 3.19 -13.63 15.72
N ARG A 214 4.28 -14.13 15.15
CA ARG A 214 4.24 -15.02 13.99
C ARG A 214 3.53 -16.35 14.29
N GLN A 215 3.71 -16.90 15.50
CA GLN A 215 3.00 -18.12 15.92
C GLN A 215 1.50 -17.88 16.10
N TRP A 216 1.11 -16.68 16.56
CA TRP A 216 -0.30 -16.28 16.64
C TRP A 216 -0.91 -16.12 15.25
N GLU A 217 -0.24 -15.42 14.33
CA GLU A 217 -0.73 -15.19 12.96
C GLU A 217 -1.13 -16.50 12.24
N LEU A 218 -0.39 -17.58 12.46
CA LEU A 218 -0.64 -18.88 11.83
C LEU A 218 -1.94 -19.56 12.28
N GLN A 219 -2.46 -19.22 13.47
CA GLN A 219 -3.64 -19.84 14.07
C GLN A 219 -4.75 -18.83 14.39
N ARG A 220 -4.53 -17.55 14.03
CA ARG A 220 -5.47 -16.46 14.30
C ARG A 220 -6.80 -16.71 13.58
N PRO A 221 -7.94 -16.73 14.29
CA PRO A 221 -9.22 -16.97 13.66
C PRO A 221 -9.72 -15.72 12.91
N TYR A 222 -10.32 -15.95 11.75
CA TYR A 222 -11.07 -14.94 10.97
C TYR A 222 -12.58 -15.23 10.91
N GLY A 223 -13.04 -16.27 11.61
CA GLY A 223 -14.43 -16.62 11.80
C GLY A 223 -14.61 -17.38 13.12
N ARG A 224 -15.86 -17.63 13.52
CA ARG A 224 -16.18 -18.46 14.68
C ARG A 224 -15.94 -19.94 14.36
N GLY A 225 -15.26 -20.64 15.26
CA GLY A 225 -15.06 -22.09 15.18
C GLY A 225 -16.26 -22.85 15.75
N GLN A 226 -16.25 -24.17 15.59
CA GLN A 226 -17.30 -25.05 16.14
C GLN A 226 -17.37 -25.01 17.67
N ASP A 227 -16.31 -24.56 18.34
CA ASP A 227 -16.25 -24.43 19.78
C ASP A 227 -16.65 -23.02 20.29
N ALA A 228 -17.15 -22.15 19.41
CA ALA A 228 -17.75 -20.89 19.81
C ALA A 228 -19.02 -21.13 20.63
N ARG A 229 -19.22 -20.36 21.71
CA ARG A 229 -20.45 -20.47 22.50
C ARG A 229 -21.62 -19.80 21.77
N PRO A 230 -22.88 -20.22 21.99
CA PRO A 230 -24.04 -19.69 21.27
C PRO A 230 -24.21 -18.16 21.33
N HIS A 231 -23.74 -17.51 22.39
CA HIS A 231 -23.83 -16.06 22.59
C HIS A 231 -22.53 -15.30 22.27
N ASP A 232 -21.48 -16.00 21.83
CA ASP A 232 -20.23 -15.34 21.47
C ASP A 232 -20.39 -14.67 20.10
N ASN A 233 -20.23 -13.34 20.08
CA ASN A 233 -19.92 -12.65 18.84
C ASN A 233 -18.47 -12.94 18.42
N PHE A 234 -18.14 -12.68 17.15
CA PHE A 234 -16.82 -13.00 16.63
C PHE A 234 -15.67 -12.28 17.37
N PRO A 235 -15.76 -10.97 17.70
CA PRO A 235 -14.72 -10.32 18.49
C PRO A 235 -14.51 -10.96 19.88
N ALA A 236 -15.57 -11.38 20.57
CA ALA A 236 -15.45 -12.06 21.86
C ALA A 236 -14.74 -13.42 21.70
N TYR A 237 -15.15 -14.21 20.70
CA TYR A 237 -14.53 -15.50 20.39
C TYR A 237 -13.04 -15.36 20.08
N ARG A 238 -12.65 -14.43 19.19
CA ARG A 238 -11.24 -14.18 18.85
C ARG A 238 -10.40 -13.78 20.07
N ARG A 239 -10.97 -12.98 20.98
CA ARG A 239 -10.33 -12.58 22.23
C ARG A 239 -10.09 -13.76 23.17
N ILE A 240 -11.07 -14.66 23.31
CA ILE A 240 -10.95 -15.88 24.11
C ILE A 240 -9.81 -16.76 23.56
N LYS A 241 -9.73 -16.94 22.24
CA LYS A 241 -8.65 -17.69 21.59
C LYS A 241 -7.28 -17.07 21.81
N PHE A 242 -7.19 -15.74 21.70
CA PHE A 242 -5.93 -15.04 21.94
C PHE A 242 -5.51 -15.15 23.42
N ASN A 243 -6.43 -15.04 24.37
CA ASN A 243 -6.13 -15.21 25.79
C ASN A 243 -5.58 -16.60 26.10
N ALA A 244 -6.22 -17.65 25.56
CA ALA A 244 -5.75 -19.02 25.73
C ALA A 244 -4.38 -19.27 25.07
N PHE A 245 -4.08 -18.59 23.96
CA PHE A 245 -2.73 -18.59 23.37
C PHE A 245 -1.72 -17.90 24.29
N LEU A 246 -2.05 -16.69 24.76
CA LEU A 246 -1.18 -15.87 25.58
C LEU A 246 -0.88 -16.51 26.94
N GLU A 247 -1.88 -17.09 27.62
CA GLU A 247 -1.69 -17.79 28.89
C GLU A 247 -0.65 -18.90 28.77
N ARG A 248 -0.75 -19.72 27.71
CA ARG A 248 0.24 -20.77 27.41
C ARG A 248 1.62 -20.18 27.11
N ALA A 249 1.68 -19.08 26.35
CA ALA A 249 2.92 -18.42 25.99
C ALA A 249 3.63 -17.81 27.20
N MET A 250 2.88 -17.33 28.19
CA MET A 250 3.39 -16.75 29.43
C MET A 250 3.89 -17.79 30.44
N ASN A 251 3.78 -19.10 30.15
CA ASN A 251 4.33 -20.15 31.00
C ASN A 251 5.86 -20.01 31.12
N GLY A 252 6.35 -20.03 32.36
CA GLY A 252 7.78 -19.89 32.69
C GLY A 252 8.22 -18.47 33.03
N LEU A 253 7.36 -17.44 32.88
CA LEU A 253 7.70 -16.07 33.31
C LEU A 253 7.75 -15.96 34.83
N THR A 254 8.75 -15.22 35.32
CA THR A 254 8.89 -14.83 36.72
C THR A 254 7.77 -13.87 37.16
N ALA A 255 7.56 -13.75 38.46
CA ALA A 255 6.57 -12.80 39.01
C ALA A 255 6.88 -11.34 38.66
N THR A 256 8.17 -10.99 38.54
CA THR A 256 8.59 -9.64 38.16
C THR A 256 8.27 -9.36 36.69
N GLU A 257 8.67 -10.22 35.76
CA GLU A 257 8.36 -10.06 34.33
C GLU A 257 6.85 -9.98 34.09
N ARG A 258 6.05 -10.78 34.80
CA ARG A 258 4.59 -10.69 34.70
C ARG A 258 4.05 -9.34 35.16
N ARG A 259 4.56 -8.80 36.28
CA ARG A 259 4.14 -7.48 36.78
C ARG A 259 4.53 -6.37 35.81
N ASP A 260 5.76 -6.40 35.32
CA ASP A 260 6.27 -5.39 34.37
C ASP A 260 5.45 -5.43 33.07
N TRP A 261 5.15 -6.61 32.55
CA TRP A 261 4.31 -6.76 31.37
C TRP A 261 2.89 -6.22 31.59
N VAL A 262 2.26 -6.55 32.73
CA VAL A 262 0.92 -6.03 33.06
C VAL A 262 0.91 -4.50 33.10
N GLU A 263 1.93 -3.89 33.71
CA GLU A 263 2.01 -2.44 33.82
C GLU A 263 2.24 -1.76 32.46
N GLN A 264 3.16 -2.28 31.64
CA GLN A 264 3.40 -1.76 30.29
C GLN A 264 2.14 -1.85 29.40
N VAL A 265 1.42 -2.97 29.49
CA VAL A 265 0.15 -3.15 28.78
C VAL A 265 -0.94 -2.20 29.29
N ARG A 266 -1.00 -1.94 30.60
CA ARG A 266 -1.98 -1.01 31.20
C ARG A 266 -1.75 0.41 30.68
N LEU A 267 -0.50 0.87 30.72
CA LEU A 267 -0.09 2.19 30.23
C LEU A 267 -0.45 2.36 28.74
N ALA A 268 0.00 1.44 27.89
CA ALA A 268 -0.28 1.48 26.45
C ALA A 268 -1.79 1.45 26.14
N ARG A 269 -2.59 0.71 26.92
CA ARG A 269 -4.04 0.64 26.71
C ARG A 269 -4.74 1.97 27.03
N GLU A 270 -4.28 2.68 28.05
CA GLU A 270 -4.86 3.96 28.46
C GLU A 270 -4.47 5.08 27.48
N SER A 271 -3.25 5.07 26.95
CA SER A 271 -2.79 6.07 25.99
C SER A 271 -3.16 5.77 24.53
N ASP A 272 -2.92 4.56 24.04
CA ASP A 272 -2.78 4.34 22.59
C ASP A 272 -4.04 3.76 21.94
N LEU A 273 -4.80 2.93 22.66
CA LEU A 273 -5.96 2.21 22.12
C LEU A 273 -7.09 3.16 21.66
N PRO A 274 -7.50 4.19 22.44
CA PRO A 274 -8.55 5.10 21.99
C PRO A 274 -8.17 5.82 20.68
N ASP A 275 -6.90 6.16 20.53
CA ASP A 275 -6.37 6.91 19.39
C ASP A 275 -6.29 6.02 18.15
N TYR A 276 -5.82 4.79 18.32
CA TYR A 276 -5.86 3.76 17.28
C TYR A 276 -7.30 3.49 16.80
N GLN A 277 -8.26 3.40 17.74
CA GLN A 277 -9.67 3.22 17.40
C GLN A 277 -10.24 4.40 16.63
N ARG A 278 -9.96 5.65 17.03
CA ARG A 278 -10.38 6.85 16.28
C ARG A 278 -9.75 6.91 14.90
N GLN A 279 -8.47 6.55 14.80
CA GLN A 279 -7.71 6.53 13.55
C GLN A 279 -8.28 5.52 12.54
N MET A 280 -8.64 4.32 12.98
CA MET A 280 -9.01 3.22 12.09
C MET A 280 -10.52 3.03 11.91
N SER A 281 -11.35 3.78 12.64
CA SER A 281 -12.80 3.60 12.60
C SER A 281 -13.40 3.89 11.23
N VAL A 282 -14.22 2.96 10.75
CA VAL A 282 -15.02 3.09 9.52
C VAL A 282 -16.33 3.83 9.77
N LEU A 283 -16.69 4.12 11.02
CA LEU A 283 -17.82 4.98 11.38
C LEU A 283 -17.43 6.46 11.22
N ASN A 284 -16.88 6.77 10.06
CA ASN A 284 -16.56 8.11 9.62
C ASN A 284 -16.81 8.19 8.11
N TYR A 285 -17.21 9.37 7.63
CA TYR A 285 -17.14 9.70 6.22
C TYR A 285 -16.06 10.73 5.96
N LEU A 286 -15.63 10.82 4.69
CA LEU A 286 -14.63 11.81 4.26
C LEU A 286 -15.30 12.98 3.53
N SER A 287 -15.17 14.15 4.13
CA SER A 287 -15.52 15.43 3.51
C SER A 287 -14.37 15.87 2.59
N PRO A 288 -14.61 16.03 1.26
CA PRO A 288 -13.57 16.46 0.35
C PRO A 288 -13.19 17.92 0.63
N GLY A 289 -11.93 18.15 0.99
CA GLY A 289 -11.36 19.51 1.05
C GLY A 289 -10.43 19.79 -0.13
N ARG A 290 -10.08 21.06 -0.35
CA ARG A 290 -9.14 21.42 -1.43
C ARG A 290 -7.74 20.81 -1.24
N TYR A 291 -7.28 20.74 0.01
CA TYR A 291 -5.91 20.37 0.38
C TYR A 291 -5.79 19.07 1.20
N GLY A 292 -6.88 18.59 1.77
CA GLY A 292 -6.94 17.33 2.52
C GLY A 292 -8.39 16.89 2.69
N ASP A 293 -8.60 15.61 3.01
CA ASP A 293 -9.90 15.13 3.42
C ASP A 293 -10.07 15.28 4.94
N GLU A 294 -11.25 15.73 5.36
CA GLU A 294 -11.62 15.76 6.76
C GLU A 294 -12.50 14.54 7.10
N ARG A 295 -12.18 13.87 8.20
CA ARG A 295 -12.99 12.78 8.73
C ARG A 295 -14.07 13.32 9.64
N THR A 296 -15.31 12.95 9.36
CA THR A 296 -16.44 13.29 10.22
C THR A 296 -17.06 12.00 10.75
N ALA A 297 -17.20 11.92 12.08
CA ALA A 297 -17.77 10.75 12.73
C ALA A 297 -19.24 10.55 12.36
N ILE A 298 -19.61 9.29 12.14
CA ILE A 298 -21.00 8.87 11.95
C ILE A 298 -21.46 8.26 13.26
N PRO A 299 -22.41 8.88 13.99
CA PRO A 299 -23.08 8.22 15.10
C PRO A 299 -23.68 6.90 14.63
N LEU A 300 -23.50 5.82 15.40
CA LEU A 300 -23.90 4.48 14.98
C LEU A 300 -25.40 4.42 14.68
N GLU A 301 -26.22 5.14 15.44
CA GLU A 301 -27.65 5.29 15.26
C GLU A 301 -28.06 5.90 13.91
N TRP A 302 -27.15 6.63 13.25
CA TRP A 302 -27.38 7.24 11.94
C TRP A 302 -26.76 6.44 10.79
N ALA A 303 -25.89 5.48 11.13
CA ALA A 303 -25.19 4.68 10.13
C ALA A 303 -26.17 3.88 9.27
N GLN A 304 -25.90 3.89 7.97
CA GLN A 304 -26.65 3.17 6.95
C GLN A 304 -25.76 2.10 6.32
N ILE A 305 -26.38 1.09 5.71
CA ILE A 305 -25.74 0.20 4.75
C ILE A 305 -26.24 0.62 3.37
N GLY A 306 -25.31 0.93 2.47
CA GLY A 306 -25.64 1.22 1.08
C GLY A 306 -25.80 -0.08 0.31
N LEU A 307 -26.90 -0.24 -0.42
CA LEU A 307 -27.12 -1.35 -1.33
C LEU A 307 -27.29 -0.81 -2.75
N ILE A 308 -26.49 -1.28 -3.69
CA ILE A 308 -26.66 -1.01 -5.11
C ILE A 308 -27.31 -2.24 -5.74
N TYR A 309 -28.51 -2.06 -6.28
CA TYR A 309 -29.28 -3.11 -6.92
C TYR A 309 -30.08 -2.54 -8.11
N GLN A 310 -29.90 -3.15 -9.28
CA GLN A 310 -30.40 -2.73 -10.58
C GLN A 310 -30.08 -1.26 -10.92
N GLY A 311 -28.84 -0.83 -10.61
CA GLY A 311 -28.38 0.53 -10.84
C GLY A 311 -28.96 1.59 -9.89
N CYS A 312 -29.70 1.19 -8.86
CA CYS A 312 -30.24 2.08 -7.84
C CYS A 312 -29.47 1.95 -6.52
N TYR A 313 -29.25 3.08 -5.84
CA TYR A 313 -28.66 3.13 -4.50
C TYR A 313 -29.78 3.17 -3.46
N TYR A 314 -29.83 2.18 -2.58
CA TYR A 314 -30.75 2.11 -1.45
C TYR A 314 -29.97 2.28 -0.15
N LEU A 315 -30.60 2.93 0.83
CA LEU A 315 -30.04 3.05 2.17
C LEU A 315 -30.89 2.25 3.16
N ILE A 316 -30.20 1.41 3.92
CA ILE A 316 -30.82 0.52 4.90
C ILE A 316 -30.22 0.85 6.27
N PRO A 317 -31.03 1.22 7.29
CA PRO A 317 -30.50 1.55 8.60
C PRO A 317 -29.70 0.39 9.21
N ALA A 318 -28.53 0.69 9.76
CA ALA A 318 -27.74 -0.31 10.47
C ALA A 318 -28.44 -0.74 11.76
N CYS A 319 -29.08 0.22 12.45
CA CYS A 319 -29.77 0.00 13.71
C CYS A 319 -31.29 -0.18 13.53
N ALA A 320 -31.91 -0.86 14.50
CA ALA A 320 -33.36 -0.89 14.63
C ALA A 320 -33.90 0.53 14.92
N PRO A 321 -35.16 0.84 14.52
CA PRO A 321 -35.76 2.15 14.75
C PRO A 321 -35.70 2.56 16.24
N ASN A 322 -35.21 3.78 16.50
CA ASN A 322 -35.05 4.34 17.85
C ASN A 322 -34.17 3.49 18.80
N SER A 323 -33.17 2.79 18.25
CA SER A 323 -32.24 1.95 19.00
C SER A 323 -30.80 2.10 18.49
N SER A 324 -29.84 1.66 19.31
CA SER A 324 -28.44 1.44 18.93
C SER A 324 -28.12 -0.03 18.64
N GLU A 325 -29.12 -0.90 18.71
CA GLU A 325 -29.00 -2.33 18.44
C GLU A 325 -29.20 -2.62 16.94
N PRO A 326 -28.57 -3.67 16.40
CA PRO A 326 -28.74 -4.04 15.00
C PRO A 326 -30.20 -4.43 14.71
N ALA A 327 -30.66 -4.12 13.50
CA ALA A 327 -31.99 -4.54 13.04
C ALA A 327 -32.12 -6.08 13.02
N SER A 328 -33.33 -6.58 13.32
CA SER A 328 -33.57 -8.03 13.34
C SER A 328 -33.41 -8.66 11.94
N PRO A 329 -33.02 -9.94 11.85
CA PRO A 329 -32.95 -10.64 10.57
C PRO A 329 -34.26 -10.57 9.79
N GLU A 330 -35.41 -10.69 10.45
CA GLU A 330 -36.73 -10.62 9.84
C GLU A 330 -36.98 -9.23 9.23
N THR A 331 -36.70 -8.17 9.98
CA THR A 331 -36.85 -6.79 9.51
C THR A 331 -36.01 -6.55 8.27
N MET A 332 -34.75 -6.97 8.31
CA MET A 332 -33.80 -6.83 7.20
C MET A 332 -34.27 -7.59 5.97
N ARG A 333 -34.70 -8.85 6.14
CA ARG A 333 -35.22 -9.68 5.04
C ARG A 333 -36.45 -9.06 4.41
N SER A 334 -37.37 -8.52 5.20
CA SER A 334 -38.60 -7.90 4.69
C SER A 334 -38.32 -6.64 3.87
N GLN A 335 -37.37 -5.82 4.31
CA GLN A 335 -36.90 -4.65 3.57
C GLN A 335 -36.21 -5.02 2.25
N ILE A 336 -35.31 -6.02 2.28
CA ILE A 336 -34.65 -6.53 1.06
C ILE A 336 -35.68 -7.14 0.10
N MET A 337 -36.64 -7.89 0.61
CA MET A 337 -37.72 -8.45 -0.21
C MET A 337 -38.55 -7.34 -0.87
N ALA A 338 -38.83 -6.23 -0.19
CA ALA A 338 -39.51 -5.08 -0.78
C ALA A 338 -38.69 -4.44 -1.92
N ILE A 339 -37.36 -4.37 -1.80
CA ILE A 339 -36.47 -3.90 -2.87
C ILE A 339 -36.50 -4.86 -4.06
N VAL A 340 -36.36 -6.16 -3.81
CA VAL A 340 -36.28 -7.18 -4.88
C VAL A 340 -37.60 -7.30 -5.65
N ASN A 341 -38.75 -7.22 -4.95
CA ASN A 341 -40.07 -7.33 -5.57
C ASN A 341 -40.50 -6.05 -6.31
N ASN A 342 -40.07 -4.88 -5.84
CA ASN A 342 -40.45 -3.60 -6.43
C ASN A 342 -39.23 -2.64 -6.53
N PRO A 343 -38.26 -2.95 -7.40
CA PRO A 343 -37.06 -2.15 -7.56
C PRO A 343 -37.41 -0.74 -8.08
N ALA A 344 -36.67 0.26 -7.62
CA ALA A 344 -36.71 1.61 -8.17
C ALA A 344 -36.20 1.61 -9.61
N ARG A 345 -36.48 2.71 -10.31
CA ARG A 345 -35.88 2.97 -11.62
C ARG A 345 -34.55 3.70 -11.41
N PRO A 346 -33.47 3.28 -12.09
CA PRO A 346 -32.20 3.98 -11.99
C PRO A 346 -32.32 5.38 -12.57
N THR A 347 -31.63 6.35 -11.95
CA THR A 347 -31.66 7.75 -12.38
C THR A 347 -30.46 8.07 -13.25
N ASN A 348 -29.26 8.05 -12.67
CA ASN A 348 -27.98 8.29 -13.33
C ASN A 348 -26.89 7.49 -12.62
N SER A 349 -25.89 7.06 -13.38
CA SER A 349 -24.68 6.44 -12.85
C SER A 349 -23.86 7.42 -12.02
N LEU A 350 -23.25 6.94 -10.93
CA LEU A 350 -22.32 7.72 -10.12
C LEU A 350 -20.86 7.50 -10.48
N ARG A 351 -20.55 6.64 -11.47
CA ARG A 351 -19.18 6.29 -11.86
C ARG A 351 -18.36 7.52 -12.24
N GLU A 352 -18.93 8.44 -13.01
CA GLU A 352 -18.24 9.68 -13.42
C GLU A 352 -17.84 10.56 -12.24
N LEU A 353 -18.69 10.58 -11.20
CA LEU A 353 -18.43 11.33 -9.99
C LEU A 353 -17.35 10.65 -9.15
N ALA A 354 -17.38 9.31 -9.04
CA ALA A 354 -16.36 8.52 -8.34
C ALA A 354 -14.97 8.64 -8.97
N ARG A 355 -14.87 8.91 -10.28
CA ARG A 355 -13.60 9.11 -11.02
C ARG A 355 -13.11 10.56 -11.04
N THR A 356 -13.87 11.49 -10.49
CA THR A 356 -13.47 12.90 -10.42
C THR A 356 -12.46 13.08 -9.28
N ARG A 357 -11.39 13.86 -9.52
CA ARG A 357 -10.35 14.10 -8.51
C ARG A 357 -10.95 14.72 -7.26
N ARG A 358 -10.52 14.27 -6.07
CA ARG A 358 -11.06 14.71 -4.78
C ARG A 358 -11.00 16.22 -4.60
N ALA A 359 -9.91 16.85 -5.00
CA ALA A 359 -9.75 18.31 -4.89
C ALA A 359 -10.79 19.09 -5.73
N ALA A 360 -11.24 18.52 -6.85
CA ALA A 360 -12.27 19.15 -7.70
C ALA A 360 -13.68 18.92 -7.18
N LEU A 361 -13.91 17.87 -6.37
CA LEU A 361 -15.24 17.56 -5.83
C LEU A 361 -15.77 18.66 -4.91
N THR A 362 -14.91 19.36 -4.16
CA THR A 362 -15.32 20.45 -3.27
C THR A 362 -16.01 21.57 -4.05
N ASP A 363 -15.39 22.05 -5.12
CA ASP A 363 -15.92 23.13 -5.95
C ASP A 363 -17.13 22.64 -6.77
N LEU A 364 -17.08 21.39 -7.23
CA LEU A 364 -18.15 20.75 -7.99
C LEU A 364 -19.42 20.60 -7.15
N GLN A 365 -19.29 20.18 -5.89
CA GLN A 365 -20.43 19.97 -5.00
C GLN A 365 -21.28 21.24 -4.88
N SER A 366 -20.67 22.42 -4.79
CA SER A 366 -21.39 23.71 -4.68
C SER A 366 -22.23 24.08 -5.91
N GLN A 367 -21.89 23.51 -7.08
CA GLN A 367 -22.52 23.78 -8.37
C GLN A 367 -23.62 22.77 -8.71
N LEU A 368 -23.72 21.67 -7.94
CA LEU A 368 -24.77 20.67 -8.11
C LEU A 368 -26.10 21.17 -7.53
N ASN A 369 -27.19 20.74 -8.14
CA ASN A 369 -28.53 21.07 -7.70
C ASN A 369 -28.79 20.58 -6.27
N PRO A 370 -29.71 21.25 -5.53
CA PRO A 370 -29.94 20.93 -4.11
C PRO A 370 -30.29 19.45 -3.84
N VAL A 371 -31.07 18.82 -4.73
CA VAL A 371 -31.48 17.40 -4.57
C VAL A 371 -30.27 16.49 -4.63
N VAL A 372 -29.40 16.64 -5.63
CA VAL A 372 -28.16 15.86 -5.75
C VAL A 372 -27.24 16.06 -4.53
N ARG A 373 -27.15 17.29 -4.02
CA ARG A 373 -26.34 17.58 -2.82
C ARG A 373 -26.90 16.90 -1.57
N GLU A 374 -28.20 16.97 -1.35
CA GLU A 374 -28.86 16.31 -0.23
C GLU A 374 -28.66 14.80 -0.29
N GLU A 375 -28.91 14.19 -1.44
CA GLU A 375 -28.75 12.74 -1.67
C GLU A 375 -27.29 12.28 -1.51
N TRP A 376 -26.33 13.12 -1.88
CA TRP A 376 -24.92 12.89 -1.55
C TRP A 376 -24.69 12.88 -0.04
N GLU A 377 -25.14 13.90 0.69
CA GLU A 377 -24.94 13.95 2.16
C GLU A 377 -25.55 12.73 2.85
N VAL A 378 -26.73 12.26 2.42
CA VAL A 378 -27.32 11.03 2.97
C VAL A 378 -26.48 9.80 2.60
N LEU A 379 -25.96 9.69 1.36
CA LEU A 379 -25.07 8.59 0.95
C LEU A 379 -23.76 8.53 1.76
N ARG A 380 -23.29 9.63 2.35
CA ARG A 380 -22.09 9.63 3.21
C ARG A 380 -22.32 8.88 4.52
N LEU A 381 -23.57 8.75 4.98
CA LEU A 381 -23.92 7.99 6.17
C LEU A 381 -23.82 6.47 5.97
N ALA A 382 -23.51 6.00 4.75
CA ALA A 382 -23.28 4.61 4.42
C ALA A 382 -21.78 4.27 4.31
N PRO A 383 -21.06 3.98 5.41
CA PRO A 383 -19.62 3.68 5.35
C PRO A 383 -19.28 2.40 4.56
N ILE A 384 -20.23 1.47 4.46
CA ILE A 384 -20.12 0.24 3.68
C ILE A 384 -21.22 0.23 2.61
N LEU A 385 -20.81 0.09 1.34
CA LEU A 385 -21.71 -0.18 0.23
C LEU A 385 -21.56 -1.63 -0.24
N ILE A 386 -22.66 -2.24 -0.66
CA ILE A 386 -22.71 -3.54 -1.31
C ILE A 386 -23.28 -3.32 -2.71
N ASN A 387 -22.45 -3.51 -3.73
CA ASN A 387 -22.91 -3.60 -5.10
C ASN A 387 -23.26 -5.04 -5.44
N PHE A 388 -24.56 -5.26 -5.62
CA PHE A 388 -25.13 -6.56 -5.94
C PHE A 388 -25.58 -6.69 -7.40
N ASP A 389 -25.25 -5.70 -8.23
CA ASP A 389 -25.30 -5.84 -9.68
C ASP A 389 -24.13 -6.72 -10.11
N GLN A 390 -24.44 -8.00 -10.37
CA GLN A 390 -23.44 -9.03 -10.62
C GLN A 390 -22.46 -8.63 -11.73
N GLN A 391 -21.18 -8.69 -11.39
CA GLN A 391 -20.09 -8.46 -12.35
C GLN A 391 -19.55 -9.80 -12.88
N PRO A 392 -19.04 -9.87 -14.12
CA PRO A 392 -18.41 -11.09 -14.60
C PRO A 392 -17.16 -11.44 -13.78
N ALA A 393 -17.12 -12.67 -13.23
CA ALA A 393 -16.03 -13.13 -12.38
C ALA A 393 -14.65 -13.24 -13.06
N ASN A 394 -14.60 -13.18 -14.39
CA ASN A 394 -13.36 -13.23 -15.17
C ASN A 394 -12.69 -11.86 -15.37
N LEU A 395 -13.31 -10.77 -14.93
CA LEU A 395 -12.74 -9.43 -15.03
C LEU A 395 -11.53 -9.24 -14.10
N GLY A 396 -10.63 -8.34 -14.50
CA GLY A 396 -9.51 -7.87 -13.66
C GLY A 396 -10.01 -7.15 -12.40
N LEU A 397 -9.24 -7.15 -11.31
CA LEU A 397 -9.63 -6.39 -10.11
C LEU A 397 -9.77 -4.89 -10.38
N SER A 398 -8.94 -4.34 -11.29
CA SER A 398 -9.01 -2.93 -11.69
C SER A 398 -10.30 -2.60 -12.45
N GLU A 399 -10.87 -3.55 -13.20
CA GLU A 399 -12.12 -3.36 -13.94
C GLU A 399 -13.33 -3.54 -13.03
N LEU A 400 -13.31 -4.57 -12.17
CA LEU A 400 -14.38 -4.85 -11.21
C LEU A 400 -14.66 -3.65 -10.31
N ARG A 401 -13.61 -2.96 -9.85
CA ARG A 401 -13.74 -1.77 -8.99
C ARG A 401 -14.26 -0.52 -9.73
N GLN A 402 -14.40 -0.54 -11.06
CA GLN A 402 -15.00 0.58 -11.81
C GLN A 402 -16.53 0.47 -11.97
N ALA A 403 -17.15 -0.57 -11.42
CA ALA A 403 -18.62 -0.67 -11.35
C ALA A 403 -19.23 0.43 -10.45
N GLU A 404 -20.56 0.49 -10.37
CA GLU A 404 -21.26 1.43 -9.46
C GLU A 404 -20.75 1.25 -8.02
N ARG A 405 -20.40 2.36 -7.35
CA ARG A 405 -19.76 2.32 -6.03
C ARG A 405 -19.91 3.64 -5.28
N GLY A 406 -19.27 3.74 -4.12
CA GLY A 406 -19.19 4.98 -3.34
C GLY A 406 -18.37 6.09 -4.02
N LEU A 407 -18.47 7.31 -3.50
CA LEU A 407 -17.92 8.54 -4.07
C LEU A 407 -16.57 8.94 -3.45
N GLY A 408 -15.79 7.95 -3.00
CA GLY A 408 -14.54 8.15 -2.24
C GLY A 408 -14.75 8.57 -0.77
N SER A 409 -15.94 9.06 -0.39
CA SER A 409 -16.26 9.43 1.00
C SER A 409 -16.42 8.22 1.94
N GLN A 410 -16.68 7.04 1.38
CA GLN A 410 -17.01 5.82 2.12
C GLN A 410 -15.80 4.92 2.31
N ALA A 411 -15.84 4.15 3.39
CA ALA A 411 -14.74 3.29 3.78
C ALA A 411 -14.51 2.15 2.78
N MET A 412 -15.58 1.48 2.34
CA MET A 412 -15.47 0.40 1.36
C MET A 412 -16.71 0.20 0.48
N THR A 413 -16.52 -0.47 -0.66
CA THR A 413 -17.57 -1.05 -1.49
C THR A 413 -17.28 -2.52 -1.74
N ILE A 414 -18.30 -3.37 -1.61
CA ILE A 414 -18.22 -4.83 -1.82
C ILE A 414 -18.95 -5.17 -3.11
N PHE A 415 -18.32 -5.88 -4.05
CA PHE A 415 -18.94 -6.28 -5.32
C PHE A 415 -19.22 -7.78 -5.36
N ASP A 416 -20.42 -8.18 -5.79
CA ASP A 416 -20.78 -9.57 -6.09
C ASP A 416 -20.39 -9.93 -7.53
N THR A 417 -19.63 -11.01 -7.72
CA THR A 417 -19.36 -11.57 -9.06
C THR A 417 -20.23 -12.78 -9.41
N GLY A 418 -21.15 -13.13 -8.50
CA GLY A 418 -21.91 -14.38 -8.50
C GLY A 418 -21.12 -15.61 -8.05
N ARG A 419 -19.79 -15.50 -7.91
CA ARG A 419 -18.89 -16.60 -7.48
C ARG A 419 -17.90 -16.20 -6.39
N THR A 420 -17.59 -14.93 -6.28
CA THR A 420 -16.62 -14.33 -5.37
C THR A 420 -17.13 -12.96 -4.94
N PHE A 421 -16.56 -12.44 -3.86
CA PHE A 421 -16.81 -11.08 -3.40
C PHE A 421 -15.53 -10.28 -3.37
N VAL A 422 -15.61 -9.05 -3.89
CA VAL A 422 -14.47 -8.17 -4.10
C VAL A 422 -14.64 -6.93 -3.22
N PHE A 423 -13.67 -6.66 -2.36
CA PHE A 423 -13.70 -5.57 -1.38
C PHE A 423 -12.79 -4.44 -1.86
N ASP A 424 -13.35 -3.34 -2.36
CA ASP A 424 -12.63 -2.11 -2.70
C ASP A 424 -12.62 -1.18 -1.48
N GLN A 425 -11.44 -0.99 -0.90
CA GLN A 425 -11.23 -0.40 0.41
C GLN A 425 -10.37 0.86 0.30
N SER A 426 -10.81 1.94 0.97
CA SER A 426 -10.04 3.18 1.05
C SER A 426 -8.83 3.03 1.97
N HIS A 427 -7.65 3.43 1.49
CA HIS A 427 -6.41 3.33 2.26
C HIS A 427 -6.38 4.27 3.49
N ILE A 428 -7.28 5.27 3.49
CA ILE A 428 -7.56 6.11 4.66
C ILE A 428 -8.00 5.24 5.84
N PHE A 429 -8.92 4.29 5.64
CA PHE A 429 -9.46 3.46 6.72
C PHE A 429 -8.76 2.11 6.88
N PHE A 430 -8.11 1.60 5.82
CA PHE A 430 -7.52 0.25 5.80
C PHE A 430 -6.09 0.28 5.29
N ASP A 431 -5.17 -0.45 5.91
CA ASP A 431 -3.95 -0.87 5.22
C ASP A 431 -4.19 -2.24 4.57
N GLY A 432 -3.24 -2.74 3.77
CA GLY A 432 -3.42 -4.00 3.06
C GLY A 432 -3.61 -5.21 3.97
N THR A 433 -3.00 -5.22 5.16
CA THR A 433 -3.12 -6.36 6.10
C THR A 433 -4.44 -6.33 6.84
N TRP A 434 -4.84 -5.17 7.37
CA TRP A 434 -6.12 -4.99 8.03
C TRP A 434 -7.29 -5.15 7.05
N GLY A 435 -7.15 -4.61 5.84
CA GLY A 435 -8.13 -4.76 4.77
C GLY A 435 -8.42 -6.21 4.40
N ALA A 436 -7.35 -7.00 4.22
CA ALA A 436 -7.44 -8.45 4.01
C ALA A 436 -8.15 -9.16 5.17
N ALA A 437 -7.79 -8.82 6.42
CA ALA A 437 -8.43 -9.41 7.59
C ALA A 437 -9.93 -9.09 7.65
N VAL A 438 -10.33 -7.85 7.38
CA VAL A 438 -11.74 -7.43 7.37
C VAL A 438 -12.52 -8.11 6.25
N ALA A 439 -11.93 -8.27 5.06
CA ALA A 439 -12.55 -9.00 3.96
C ALA A 439 -12.86 -10.46 4.35
N GLU A 440 -11.90 -11.14 5.00
CA GLU A 440 -12.09 -12.51 5.50
C GLU A 440 -13.14 -12.58 6.62
N ILE A 441 -13.12 -11.62 7.56
CA ILE A 441 -14.08 -11.56 8.68
C ILE A 441 -15.50 -11.36 8.16
N LEU A 442 -15.72 -10.40 7.27
CA LEU A 442 -17.02 -10.12 6.67
C LEU A 442 -17.55 -11.31 5.87
N THR A 443 -16.66 -11.99 5.13
CA THR A 443 -17.02 -13.19 4.37
C THR A 443 -17.52 -14.31 5.28
N ASN A 444 -16.82 -14.58 6.39
CA ASN A 444 -17.23 -15.60 7.35
C ASN A 444 -18.50 -15.21 8.13
N GLU A 445 -18.69 -13.92 8.42
CA GLU A 445 -19.90 -13.44 9.07
C GLU A 445 -21.11 -13.54 8.12
N ALA A 446 -20.96 -13.13 6.86
CA ALA A 446 -22.00 -13.29 5.84
C ALA A 446 -22.37 -14.77 5.66
N LEU A 447 -21.39 -15.67 5.62
CA LEU A 447 -21.63 -17.11 5.53
C LEU A 447 -22.42 -17.63 6.74
N SER A 448 -22.11 -17.16 7.95
CA SER A 448 -22.85 -17.51 9.17
C SER A 448 -24.32 -17.08 9.07
N TRP A 449 -24.57 -15.86 8.58
CA TRP A 449 -25.93 -15.38 8.31
C TRP A 449 -26.63 -16.19 7.23
N ALA A 450 -25.94 -16.55 6.15
CA ALA A 450 -26.50 -17.36 5.07
C ALA A 450 -27.04 -18.71 5.58
N VAL A 451 -26.26 -19.42 6.39
CA VAL A 451 -26.67 -20.70 7.00
C VAL A 451 -27.90 -20.52 7.89
N TYR A 452 -27.91 -19.48 8.73
CA TYR A 452 -29.06 -19.17 9.57
C TYR A 452 -30.32 -18.83 8.74
N LEU A 453 -30.20 -17.94 7.75
CA LEU A 453 -31.31 -17.47 6.91
C LEU A 453 -31.92 -18.57 6.05
N GLN A 454 -31.14 -19.59 5.69
CA GLN A 454 -31.65 -20.78 4.99
C GLN A 454 -32.65 -21.57 5.85
N SER A 455 -32.47 -21.59 7.17
CA SER A 455 -33.34 -22.33 8.10
C SER A 455 -34.70 -21.65 8.34
N LEU A 456 -34.83 -20.39 7.95
CA LEU A 456 -36.03 -19.59 8.17
C LEU A 456 -37.07 -19.77 7.05
N PRO A 457 -38.36 -19.55 7.34
CA PRO A 457 -39.40 -19.54 6.31
C PRO A 457 -39.13 -18.46 5.24
N PRO A 458 -39.79 -18.55 4.07
CA PRO A 458 -39.73 -17.51 3.04
C PRO A 458 -40.01 -16.11 3.63
N ALA A 459 -39.23 -15.12 3.21
CA ALA A 459 -39.42 -13.75 3.68
C ALA A 459 -40.72 -13.15 3.11
N MET A 460 -41.37 -12.32 3.91
CA MET A 460 -42.53 -11.52 3.49
C MET A 460 -42.05 -10.09 3.21
N PRO A 461 -42.57 -9.39 2.19
CA PRO A 461 -42.17 -8.01 1.94
C PRO A 461 -42.61 -7.11 3.10
N ALA A 462 -41.80 -6.11 3.43
CA ALA A 462 -42.22 -5.02 4.31
C ALA A 462 -43.28 -4.14 3.63
N ASP A 463 -44.11 -3.47 4.42
CA ASP A 463 -45.16 -2.55 3.94
C ASP A 463 -44.57 -1.37 3.14
N PHE A 464 -43.31 -1.03 3.40
CA PHE A 464 -42.57 0.00 2.69
C PHE A 464 -41.24 -0.54 2.19
N ARG A 465 -40.82 -0.04 1.03
CA ARG A 465 -39.48 -0.26 0.49
C ARG A 465 -38.52 0.78 1.08
N PRO A 466 -37.28 0.41 1.47
CA PRO A 466 -36.22 1.37 1.76
C PRO A 466 -36.08 2.46 0.69
N THR A 467 -35.67 3.65 1.13
CA THR A 467 -35.50 4.82 0.27
C THR A 467 -34.41 4.56 -0.77
N ALA A 468 -34.74 4.82 -2.03
CA ALA A 468 -33.78 4.81 -3.13
C ALA A 468 -33.33 6.25 -3.39
N LEU A 469 -32.02 6.48 -3.42
CA LEU A 469 -31.45 7.79 -3.69
C LEU A 469 -31.63 8.16 -5.15
N VAL A 470 -31.89 9.45 -5.39
CA VAL A 470 -32.12 9.99 -6.73
C VAL A 470 -31.04 11.01 -7.06
N PHE A 471 -30.28 10.77 -8.13
CA PHE A 471 -29.26 11.71 -8.61
C PHE A 471 -29.68 12.32 -9.95
N PRO A 472 -30.61 13.30 -9.99
CA PRO A 472 -31.14 13.85 -11.23
C PRO A 472 -30.19 14.90 -11.82
N PHE A 473 -29.07 14.47 -12.40
CA PHE A 473 -28.18 15.40 -13.10
C PHE A 473 -28.86 16.02 -14.33
N THR A 474 -28.78 17.34 -14.44
CA THR A 474 -29.13 18.11 -15.64
C THR A 474 -28.08 17.91 -16.74
N ALA A 475 -28.39 18.33 -17.97
CA ALA A 475 -27.43 18.28 -19.07
C ALA A 475 -26.19 19.18 -18.80
N ALA A 476 -26.40 20.34 -18.16
CA ALA A 476 -25.32 21.24 -17.77
C ALA A 476 -24.40 20.62 -16.71
N GLU A 477 -24.98 19.96 -15.69
CA GLU A 477 -24.18 19.27 -14.67
C GLU A 477 -23.42 18.07 -15.24
N ARG A 478 -24.00 17.32 -16.19
CA ARG A 478 -23.28 16.26 -16.91
C ARG A 478 -22.09 16.80 -17.68
N ALA A 479 -22.24 17.95 -18.36
CA ALA A 479 -21.12 18.61 -19.05
C ALA A 479 -20.04 19.07 -18.06
N LEU A 480 -20.45 19.60 -16.91
CA LEU A 480 -19.55 20.01 -15.83
C LEU A 480 -18.78 18.80 -15.26
N LEU A 481 -19.46 17.69 -14.98
CA LEU A 481 -18.85 16.44 -14.53
C LEU A 481 -17.87 15.87 -15.56
N ALA A 482 -18.19 15.94 -16.86
CA ALA A 482 -17.31 15.48 -17.92
C ALA A 482 -16.06 16.35 -18.05
N ALA A 483 -16.16 17.65 -17.81
CA ALA A 483 -15.05 18.60 -17.86
C ALA A 483 -14.20 18.61 -16.58
N ALA A 484 -14.71 18.07 -15.47
CA ALA A 484 -14.01 18.05 -14.20
C ALA A 484 -12.73 17.19 -14.27
N PRO A 485 -11.62 17.61 -13.61
CA PRO A 485 -10.38 16.82 -13.58
C PRO A 485 -10.62 15.39 -13.10
N LYS A 486 -10.20 14.42 -13.91
CA LYS A 486 -10.33 12.99 -13.60
C LYS A 486 -9.07 12.43 -12.98
N VAL A 487 -9.23 11.37 -12.19
CA VAL A 487 -8.08 10.54 -11.77
C VAL A 487 -7.41 9.94 -13.01
N PRO A 488 -6.09 9.70 -13.00
CA PRO A 488 -5.40 9.10 -14.13
C PRO A 488 -6.03 7.79 -14.58
N GLU A 489 -6.08 7.57 -15.89
CA GLU A 489 -6.49 6.29 -16.47
C GLU A 489 -5.53 5.18 -16.04
N GLU A 490 -6.08 3.99 -15.81
CA GLU A 490 -5.31 2.81 -15.42
C GLU A 490 -5.67 1.61 -16.28
N VAL A 491 -4.67 0.79 -16.56
CA VAL A 491 -4.85 -0.58 -17.04
C VAL A 491 -4.13 -1.53 -16.10
N SER A 492 -4.56 -2.78 -16.04
CA SER A 492 -3.87 -3.77 -15.21
C SER A 492 -3.76 -5.13 -15.88
N ALA A 493 -2.77 -5.90 -15.45
CA ALA A 493 -2.69 -7.32 -15.72
C ALA A 493 -2.51 -8.12 -14.42
N GLU A 494 -2.83 -9.40 -14.49
CA GLU A 494 -2.68 -10.34 -13.38
C GLU A 494 -2.03 -11.64 -13.86
N THR A 495 -1.23 -12.25 -12.98
CA THR A 495 -0.58 -13.54 -13.27
C THR A 495 -0.45 -14.39 -12.03
N ASP A 496 -0.55 -15.71 -12.19
CA ASP A 496 -0.29 -16.73 -11.18
C ASP A 496 0.89 -17.64 -11.53
N GLN A 497 1.64 -17.29 -12.58
CA GLN A 497 2.69 -18.14 -13.15
C GLN A 497 3.94 -18.27 -12.26
N VAL A 498 4.09 -17.42 -11.23
CA VAL A 498 5.27 -17.42 -10.34
C VAL A 498 5.28 -18.66 -9.45
N LYS A 499 6.35 -19.46 -9.57
CA LYS A 499 6.52 -20.73 -8.84
C LYS A 499 7.07 -20.48 -7.43
N ILE A 500 6.23 -19.98 -6.53
CA ILE A 500 6.60 -19.67 -5.13
C ILE A 500 7.25 -20.86 -4.39
N ARG A 501 6.83 -22.10 -4.68
CA ARG A 501 7.45 -23.30 -4.09
C ARG A 501 8.94 -23.38 -4.40
N THR A 502 9.35 -23.05 -5.63
CA THR A 502 10.76 -23.04 -6.05
C THR A 502 11.53 -21.94 -5.32
N ILE A 503 10.94 -20.76 -5.12
CA ILE A 503 11.55 -19.67 -4.34
C ILE A 503 11.76 -20.12 -2.89
N LEU A 504 10.78 -20.78 -2.28
CA LEU A 504 10.89 -21.31 -0.92
C LEU A 504 11.95 -22.41 -0.81
N HIS A 505 12.14 -23.22 -1.85
CA HIS A 505 13.20 -24.23 -1.91
C HIS A 505 14.58 -23.58 -2.00
N LEU A 506 14.74 -22.59 -2.89
CA LEU A 506 15.98 -21.82 -3.02
C LEU A 506 16.37 -21.16 -1.69
N ARG A 507 15.42 -20.54 -0.98
CA ARG A 507 15.69 -19.93 0.33
C ARG A 507 16.16 -20.94 1.38
N ARG A 508 15.64 -22.17 1.36
CA ARG A 508 16.12 -23.24 2.23
C ARG A 508 17.57 -23.63 1.89
N LEU A 509 17.89 -23.75 0.60
CA LEU A 509 19.26 -24.02 0.16
C LEU A 509 20.24 -22.91 0.53
N PHE A 510 19.87 -21.63 0.37
CA PHE A 510 20.71 -20.52 0.81
C PHE A 510 21.05 -20.63 2.29
N LYS A 511 20.06 -20.90 3.15
CA LYS A 511 20.27 -21.09 4.59
C LYS A 511 21.20 -22.27 4.89
N LEU A 512 21.03 -23.40 4.21
CA LEU A 512 21.89 -24.57 4.41
C LEU A 512 23.35 -24.30 4.00
N ARG A 513 23.56 -23.45 3.00
CA ARG A 513 24.87 -23.18 2.44
C ARG A 513 25.64 -22.11 3.19
N ASN A 514 24.99 -20.98 3.47
CA ASN A 514 25.60 -19.86 4.16
C ASN A 514 24.51 -19.08 4.86
N ASP A 515 24.53 -19.09 6.19
CA ASP A 515 23.57 -18.35 7.01
C ASP A 515 23.55 -16.86 6.66
N LEU A 516 24.64 -16.27 6.14
CA LEU A 516 24.69 -14.86 5.74
C LEU A 516 23.81 -14.52 4.53
N ILE A 517 23.43 -15.50 3.69
CA ILE A 517 22.55 -15.28 2.54
C ILE A 517 21.09 -15.24 3.02
N HIS A 518 20.69 -14.08 3.51
CA HIS A 518 19.36 -13.86 4.07
C HIS A 518 18.47 -13.07 3.11
N LEU A 519 17.89 -13.76 2.14
CA LEU A 519 16.88 -13.19 1.25
C LEU A 519 15.48 -13.71 1.61
N THR A 520 14.55 -12.79 1.84
CA THR A 520 13.12 -13.10 1.97
C THR A 520 12.50 -13.32 0.58
N VAL A 521 11.26 -13.81 0.54
CA VAL A 521 10.52 -13.91 -0.74
C VAL A 521 10.40 -12.53 -1.37
N ASN A 522 10.04 -11.50 -0.59
CA ASN A 522 9.90 -10.13 -1.08
C ASN A 522 11.22 -9.60 -1.67
N ASP A 523 12.34 -9.90 -1.01
CA ASP A 523 13.67 -9.48 -1.50
C ASP A 523 14.00 -10.07 -2.87
N ILE A 524 13.64 -11.34 -3.10
CA ILE A 524 13.85 -12.00 -4.40
C ILE A 524 12.94 -11.37 -5.48
N LEU A 525 11.69 -11.06 -5.14
CA LEU A 525 10.75 -10.42 -6.06
C LEU A 525 11.24 -9.02 -6.49
N ILE A 526 11.70 -8.22 -5.53
CA ILE A 526 12.19 -6.85 -5.77
C ILE A 526 13.54 -6.86 -6.47
N LEU A 527 14.46 -7.74 -6.07
CA LEU A 527 15.73 -7.92 -6.78
C LEU A 527 15.48 -8.26 -8.24
N TYR A 528 14.61 -9.24 -8.50
CA TYR A 528 14.29 -9.61 -9.86
C TYR A 528 13.51 -8.52 -10.61
N ARG A 529 12.70 -7.70 -9.92
CA ARG A 529 12.04 -6.54 -10.53
C ARG A 529 13.06 -5.57 -11.13
N ALA A 530 14.15 -5.29 -10.41
CA ALA A 530 15.24 -4.47 -10.93
C ALA A 530 15.96 -5.15 -12.11
N ILE A 531 16.23 -6.45 -12.02
CA ILE A 531 16.83 -7.22 -13.13
C ILE A 531 15.93 -7.19 -14.37
N HIS A 532 14.63 -7.39 -14.19
CA HIS A 532 13.63 -7.35 -15.24
C HIS A 532 13.58 -5.98 -15.90
N ALA A 533 13.70 -4.89 -15.12
CA ALA A 533 13.78 -3.54 -15.66
C ALA A 533 14.94 -3.34 -16.64
N ALA A 534 16.02 -4.14 -16.55
CA ALA A 534 17.20 -4.05 -17.42
C ALA A 534 17.27 -5.16 -18.49
N THR A 535 16.39 -6.16 -18.42
CA THR A 535 16.47 -7.38 -19.26
C THR A 535 15.18 -7.64 -20.04
N TYR A 536 14.11 -6.91 -19.74
CA TYR A 536 12.84 -7.03 -20.45
C TYR A 536 13.02 -6.77 -21.95
N ARG A 537 12.41 -7.64 -22.74
CA ARG A 537 12.28 -7.48 -24.18
C ARG A 537 10.80 -7.67 -24.52
N PRO A 538 10.14 -6.64 -25.09
CA PRO A 538 8.75 -6.76 -25.48
C PRO A 538 8.56 -7.77 -26.62
N ASP A 539 7.38 -8.37 -26.70
CA ASP A 539 6.98 -9.24 -27.81
C ASP A 539 7.07 -8.49 -29.16
N GLU A 540 7.62 -9.14 -30.18
CA GLU A 540 7.73 -8.58 -31.54
C GLU A 540 6.35 -8.29 -32.13
N ALA A 541 5.35 -9.12 -31.83
CA ALA A 541 3.98 -8.91 -32.29
C ALA A 541 3.35 -7.65 -31.68
N LEU A 542 3.68 -7.35 -30.41
CA LEU A 542 3.24 -6.15 -29.71
C LEU A 542 3.90 -4.89 -30.30
N ILE A 543 5.20 -4.96 -30.59
CA ILE A 543 5.91 -3.87 -31.29
C ILE A 543 5.26 -3.59 -32.64
N ALA A 544 5.00 -4.64 -33.43
CA ALA A 544 4.37 -4.51 -34.75
C ALA A 544 2.96 -3.89 -34.65
N ALA A 545 2.18 -4.28 -33.65
CA ALA A 545 0.86 -3.70 -33.38
C ALA A 545 0.95 -2.20 -33.04
N LEU A 546 1.89 -1.80 -32.20
CA LEU A 546 2.13 -0.39 -31.87
C LEU A 546 2.59 0.41 -33.08
N GLN A 547 3.49 -0.12 -33.90
CA GLN A 547 3.94 0.51 -35.14
C GLN A 547 2.78 0.69 -36.14
N ALA A 548 1.88 -0.30 -36.24
CA ALA A 548 0.68 -0.18 -37.05
C ALA A 548 -0.23 0.96 -36.56
N VAL A 549 -0.44 1.10 -35.25
CA VAL A 549 -1.20 2.22 -34.67
C VAL A 549 -0.48 3.56 -34.89
N GLN A 550 0.85 3.59 -34.84
CA GLN A 550 1.67 4.78 -35.06
C GLN A 550 1.48 5.41 -36.46
N THR A 551 1.11 4.60 -37.47
CA THR A 551 0.85 5.10 -38.82
C THR A 551 -0.36 6.03 -38.90
N ARG A 552 -1.32 5.89 -37.96
CA ARG A 552 -2.55 6.70 -37.92
C ARG A 552 -2.27 8.07 -37.30
N PRO A 553 -2.65 9.20 -37.95
CA PRO A 553 -2.36 10.53 -37.42
C PRO A 553 -2.89 10.77 -36.01
N GLU A 554 -4.12 10.32 -35.72
CA GLU A 554 -4.80 10.52 -34.43
C GLU A 554 -4.18 9.74 -33.26
N SER A 555 -3.51 8.61 -33.52
CA SER A 555 -2.94 7.73 -32.49
C SER A 555 -1.40 7.73 -32.49
N ARG A 556 -0.77 8.53 -33.35
CA ARG A 556 0.68 8.56 -33.55
C ARG A 556 1.44 8.90 -32.27
N GLU A 557 0.99 9.93 -31.55
CA GLU A 557 1.62 10.36 -30.30
C GLU A 557 1.56 9.25 -29.24
N ALA A 558 0.36 8.68 -29.02
CA ALA A 558 0.13 7.60 -28.08
C ALA A 558 1.03 6.39 -28.35
N ALA A 559 1.08 5.94 -29.62
CA ALA A 559 1.90 4.81 -30.02
C ALA A 559 3.41 5.10 -29.96
N THR A 560 3.83 6.32 -30.30
CA THR A 560 5.24 6.73 -30.20
C THR A 560 5.71 6.73 -28.76
N LEU A 561 4.88 7.25 -27.85
CA LEU A 561 5.18 7.27 -26.42
C LEU A 561 5.21 5.85 -25.84
N ALA A 562 4.25 5.00 -26.21
CA ALA A 562 4.23 3.60 -25.81
C ALA A 562 5.49 2.85 -26.29
N LEU A 563 5.87 3.02 -27.57
CA LEU A 563 7.09 2.44 -28.13
C LEU A 563 8.33 2.94 -27.37
N ALA A 564 8.46 4.25 -27.16
CA ALA A 564 9.59 4.82 -26.42
C ALA A 564 9.68 4.27 -25.00
N THR A 565 8.55 4.13 -24.29
CA THR A 565 8.51 3.53 -22.96
C THR A 565 8.99 2.08 -22.96
N ILE A 566 8.53 1.23 -23.90
CA ILE A 566 8.92 -0.19 -23.88
C ILE A 566 10.30 -0.47 -24.46
N THR A 567 10.84 0.40 -25.33
CA THR A 567 12.16 0.20 -25.94
C THR A 567 13.28 0.98 -25.25
N ASN A 568 13.00 2.19 -24.74
CA ASN A 568 14.04 3.10 -24.22
C ASN A 568 14.04 3.18 -22.69
N GLU A 569 12.89 3.08 -22.01
CA GLU A 569 12.82 3.09 -20.54
C GLU A 569 13.09 1.71 -19.91
N ALA A 570 13.15 0.64 -20.73
CA ALA A 570 13.48 -0.74 -20.32
C ALA A 570 14.96 -0.95 -19.91
N ASN A 571 15.64 0.10 -19.43
CA ASN A 571 17.01 0.06 -18.92
C ASN A 571 17.20 0.87 -17.62
N ILE A 572 16.16 1.49 -17.06
CA ILE A 572 16.27 2.30 -15.85
C ILE A 572 15.86 1.45 -14.66
N ASN A 573 16.81 1.20 -13.76
CA ASN A 573 16.54 0.60 -12.46
C ASN A 573 15.62 1.54 -11.64
N PRO A 574 14.34 1.18 -11.41
CA PRO A 574 13.38 2.11 -10.83
C PRO A 574 13.54 2.17 -9.31
N ALA A 575 13.31 3.35 -8.73
CA ALA A 575 13.17 3.48 -7.28
C ALA A 575 11.84 2.86 -6.85
N VAL A 576 11.91 1.80 -6.05
CA VAL A 576 10.74 1.04 -5.59
C VAL A 576 10.42 1.43 -4.15
N LEU A 577 9.22 1.94 -3.93
CA LEU A 577 8.65 2.14 -2.60
C LEU A 577 8.04 0.84 -2.09
N ILE A 578 8.44 0.45 -0.89
CA ILE A 578 7.91 -0.72 -0.20
C ILE A 578 7.24 -0.25 1.10
N PRO A 579 5.94 -0.56 1.29
CA PRO A 579 5.29 -0.37 2.58
C PRO A 579 5.81 -1.44 3.55
N VAL A 580 6.45 -1.01 4.65
CA VAL A 580 6.89 -1.90 5.72
C VAL A 580 5.89 -1.85 6.87
N ASP A 581 5.40 -3.01 7.31
CA ASP A 581 4.46 -3.12 8.43
C ASP A 581 5.13 -2.68 9.74
N ALA A 582 4.72 -1.52 10.25
CA ALA A 582 5.18 -0.94 11.50
C ALA A 582 4.26 -1.31 12.68
N SER A 583 3.06 -1.82 12.39
CA SER A 583 1.99 -1.98 13.37
C SER A 583 2.32 -2.98 14.48
N GLN A 584 3.29 -3.87 14.27
CA GLN A 584 3.78 -4.77 15.32
C GLN A 584 4.46 -4.03 16.49
N GLN A 585 5.13 -2.91 16.20
CA GLN A 585 5.82 -2.10 17.22
C GLN A 585 4.94 -0.92 17.65
N ASP A 586 4.37 -0.23 16.68
CA ASP A 586 3.47 0.90 16.88
C ASP A 586 2.24 0.74 15.98
N PRO A 587 1.12 0.22 16.52
CA PRO A 587 -0.12 0.05 15.76
C PRO A 587 -0.62 1.34 15.10
N GLN A 588 -0.37 2.52 15.67
CA GLN A 588 -0.80 3.80 15.10
C GLN A 588 0.05 4.21 13.90
N ALA A 589 1.34 3.88 13.92
CA ALA A 589 2.23 4.12 12.80
C ALA A 589 1.81 3.34 11.54
N ARG A 590 1.17 2.17 11.69
CA ARG A 590 0.66 1.29 10.62
C ARG A 590 1.72 0.82 9.62
N VAL A 591 2.16 1.73 8.76
CA VAL A 591 3.08 1.47 7.64
C VAL A 591 4.17 2.54 7.61
N HIS A 592 5.42 2.08 7.50
CA HIS A 592 6.55 2.94 7.19
C HIS A 592 7.02 2.71 5.76
N PRO A 593 6.83 3.68 4.85
CA PRO A 593 7.35 3.55 3.49
C PRO A 593 8.87 3.63 3.49
N VAL A 594 9.50 2.78 2.67
CA VAL A 594 10.92 2.88 2.32
C VAL A 594 11.07 2.85 0.81
N SER A 595 11.73 3.85 0.25
CA SER A 595 12.13 3.87 -1.15
C SER A 595 13.62 3.56 -1.25
N PHE A 596 14.00 2.69 -2.17
CA PHE A 596 15.41 2.49 -2.51
C PHE A 596 15.58 1.99 -3.94
N LEU A 597 16.80 2.13 -4.44
CA LEU A 597 17.27 1.52 -5.69
C LEU A 597 18.00 0.23 -5.35
N VAL A 598 17.71 -0.84 -6.10
CA VAL A 598 18.44 -2.10 -5.94
C VAL A 598 19.85 -1.90 -6.47
N PRO A 599 20.93 -2.20 -5.72
CA PRO A 599 22.31 -1.90 -6.14
C PRO A 599 22.82 -2.92 -7.18
N LEU A 600 22.23 -2.93 -8.38
CA LEU A 600 22.57 -3.90 -9.43
C LEU A 600 23.96 -3.66 -10.02
N GLU A 601 24.30 -2.40 -10.30
CA GLU A 601 25.57 -2.01 -10.92
C GLU A 601 26.70 -2.04 -9.91
N GLU A 602 26.48 -1.49 -8.71
CA GLU A 602 27.46 -1.43 -7.63
C GLU A 602 27.90 -2.82 -7.17
N LEU A 603 26.98 -3.79 -7.22
CA LEU A 603 27.26 -5.19 -6.90
C LEU A 603 27.54 -6.07 -8.14
N LYS A 604 27.54 -5.50 -9.35
CA LYS A 604 27.76 -6.21 -10.62
C LYS A 604 26.89 -7.46 -10.79
N LEU A 605 25.65 -7.43 -10.29
CA LEU A 605 24.83 -8.63 -10.12
C LEU A 605 24.48 -9.31 -11.44
N LEU A 606 24.24 -8.54 -12.50
CA LEU A 606 23.93 -9.07 -13.83
C LEU A 606 25.15 -9.75 -14.49
N GLU A 607 26.32 -9.11 -14.41
CA GLU A 607 27.57 -9.64 -14.94
C GLU A 607 27.96 -10.92 -14.21
N LEU A 608 27.97 -10.89 -12.87
CA LEU A 608 28.28 -12.06 -12.03
C LEU A 608 27.31 -13.22 -12.26
N HIS A 609 26.01 -12.95 -12.43
CA HIS A 609 25.03 -13.98 -12.74
C HIS A 609 25.35 -14.68 -14.05
N ARG A 610 25.57 -13.90 -15.12
CA ARG A 610 25.88 -14.42 -16.46
C ARG A 610 27.18 -15.23 -16.45
N GLU A 611 28.23 -14.71 -15.82
CA GLU A 611 29.53 -15.38 -15.77
C GLU A 611 29.48 -16.68 -14.95
N ALA A 612 28.83 -16.66 -13.79
CA ALA A 612 28.67 -17.85 -12.96
C ALA A 612 27.87 -18.95 -13.66
N LEU A 613 26.84 -18.57 -14.42
CA LEU A 613 26.04 -19.51 -15.21
C LEU A 613 26.84 -20.10 -16.39
N ALA A 614 27.54 -19.25 -17.15
CA ALA A 614 28.38 -19.72 -18.25
C ALA A 614 29.52 -20.64 -17.77
N ALA A 615 30.14 -20.32 -16.63
CA ALA A 615 31.16 -21.17 -16.03
C ALA A 615 30.58 -22.51 -15.52
N LEU A 616 29.35 -22.50 -14.99
CA LEU A 616 28.64 -23.72 -14.62
C LEU A 616 28.39 -24.62 -15.82
N GLU A 617 27.92 -24.05 -16.94
CA GLU A 617 27.65 -24.76 -18.18
C GLU A 617 28.93 -25.35 -18.78
N ALA A 618 30.01 -24.56 -18.87
CA ALA A 618 31.32 -25.04 -19.32
C ALA A 618 31.86 -26.20 -18.45
N TYR A 619 31.64 -26.15 -17.13
CA TYR A 619 31.99 -27.24 -16.22
C TYR A 619 31.12 -28.50 -16.43
N GLN A 620 29.82 -28.32 -16.71
CA GLN A 620 28.87 -29.42 -16.93
C GLN A 620 29.07 -30.12 -18.28
N GLU A 621 29.41 -29.35 -19.32
CA GLU A 621 29.64 -29.85 -20.69
C GLU A 621 30.98 -30.57 -20.87
N GLY A 622 31.87 -30.50 -19.87
CA GLY A 622 33.10 -31.31 -19.85
C GLY A 622 34.19 -30.80 -20.79
N GLN A 623 34.45 -29.48 -20.82
CA GLN A 623 35.60 -28.92 -21.52
C GLN A 623 36.93 -29.55 -21.07
N ALA A 624 37.95 -29.51 -21.94
CA ALA A 624 39.17 -30.33 -21.89
C ALA A 624 39.95 -30.34 -20.55
N ASP A 625 39.78 -29.32 -19.70
CA ASP A 625 40.23 -29.33 -18.29
C ASP A 625 39.06 -29.06 -17.32
N ARG A 626 38.38 -30.14 -16.93
CA ARG A 626 37.25 -30.10 -16.00
C ARG A 626 37.63 -29.55 -14.61
N ALA A 627 38.87 -29.71 -14.18
CA ALA A 627 39.34 -29.22 -12.89
C ALA A 627 39.54 -27.70 -12.90
N ALA A 628 40.11 -27.16 -13.99
CA ALA A 628 40.18 -25.72 -14.20
C ALA A 628 38.79 -25.10 -14.35
N ALA A 629 37.90 -25.70 -15.14
CA ALA A 629 36.53 -25.24 -15.31
C ALA A 629 35.77 -25.20 -13.96
N TYR A 630 35.94 -26.23 -13.11
CA TYR A 630 35.35 -26.23 -11.77
C TYR A 630 35.92 -25.12 -10.88
N ARG A 631 37.25 -24.90 -10.89
CA ARG A 631 37.87 -23.82 -10.08
C ARG A 631 37.34 -22.44 -10.48
N GLN A 632 37.20 -22.19 -11.78
CA GLN A 632 36.63 -20.94 -12.28
C GLN A 632 35.18 -20.77 -11.84
N PHE A 633 34.35 -21.82 -11.99
CA PHE A 633 32.98 -21.81 -11.52
C PHE A 633 32.89 -21.57 -10.00
N ASP A 634 33.67 -22.29 -9.19
CA ASP A 634 33.67 -22.17 -7.72
C ASP A 634 33.99 -20.73 -7.28
N GLN A 635 34.96 -20.08 -7.92
CA GLN A 635 35.29 -18.68 -7.65
C GLN A 635 34.15 -17.73 -8.02
N LEU A 636 33.59 -17.85 -9.22
CA LEU A 636 32.49 -16.99 -9.69
C LEU A 636 31.22 -17.18 -8.86
N GLN A 637 30.92 -18.43 -8.50
CA GLN A 637 29.81 -18.79 -7.61
C GLN A 637 29.96 -18.13 -6.24
N ARG A 638 31.15 -18.20 -5.61
CA ARG A 638 31.40 -17.53 -4.32
C ARG A 638 31.23 -16.02 -4.42
N ASN A 639 31.77 -15.40 -5.46
CA ASN A 639 31.65 -13.97 -5.70
C ASN A 639 30.18 -13.57 -5.85
N TYR A 640 29.43 -14.31 -6.66
CA TYR A 640 28.03 -14.04 -6.92
C TYR A 640 27.15 -14.21 -5.68
N LEU A 641 27.31 -15.31 -4.94
CA LEU A 641 26.55 -15.54 -3.70
C LEU A 641 26.92 -14.51 -2.61
N THR A 642 28.16 -14.04 -2.57
CA THR A 642 28.59 -12.96 -1.66
C THR A 642 27.92 -11.64 -2.04
N ALA A 643 27.83 -11.31 -3.33
CA ALA A 643 27.09 -10.13 -3.80
C ALA A 643 25.60 -10.21 -3.42
N LEU A 644 24.97 -11.38 -3.56
CA LEU A 644 23.58 -11.60 -3.12
C LEU A 644 23.41 -11.46 -1.61
N ALA A 645 24.38 -11.94 -0.80
CA ALA A 645 24.37 -11.71 0.64
C ALA A 645 24.46 -10.22 0.97
N GLY A 646 25.35 -9.48 0.30
CA GLY A 646 25.46 -8.02 0.42
C GLY A 646 24.15 -7.30 0.09
N CYS A 647 23.47 -7.71 -0.98
CA CYS A 647 22.15 -7.20 -1.34
C CYS A 647 21.11 -7.45 -0.23
N GLY A 648 21.10 -8.66 0.35
CA GLY A 648 20.24 -9.00 1.48
C GLY A 648 20.50 -8.15 2.73
N VAL A 649 21.76 -7.80 3.00
CA VAL A 649 22.13 -6.87 4.09
C VAL A 649 21.56 -5.48 3.85
N VAL A 650 21.67 -4.95 2.62
CA VAL A 650 21.09 -3.65 2.24
C VAL A 650 19.57 -3.63 2.48
N PHE A 651 18.84 -4.64 2.00
CA PHE A 651 17.40 -4.72 2.22
C PHE A 651 17.01 -4.84 3.69
N ARG A 652 17.77 -5.61 4.47
CA ARG A 652 17.53 -5.73 5.92
C ARG A 652 17.74 -4.38 6.61
N GLN A 653 18.83 -3.70 6.32
CA GLN A 653 19.14 -2.41 6.93
C GLN A 653 18.05 -1.37 6.57
N ALA A 654 17.61 -1.33 5.31
CA ALA A 654 16.53 -0.46 4.87
C ALA A 654 15.22 -0.72 5.65
N LYS A 655 14.84 -2.00 5.84
CA LYS A 655 13.67 -2.38 6.64
C LYS A 655 13.83 -2.06 8.14
N GLN A 656 15.03 -2.21 8.69
CA GLN A 656 15.30 -1.85 10.09
C GLN A 656 15.16 -0.35 10.33
N ILE A 657 15.70 0.48 9.43
CA ILE A 657 15.53 1.93 9.45
C ILE A 657 14.05 2.31 9.31
N ALA A 658 13.32 1.63 8.42
CA ALA A 658 11.89 1.84 8.24
C ALA A 658 11.10 1.47 9.50
N ASN A 659 11.33 0.30 10.09
CA ASN A 659 10.68 -0.14 11.33
C ASN A 659 10.92 0.83 12.49
N ALA A 660 12.11 1.45 12.55
CA ALA A 660 12.42 2.47 13.55
C ALA A 660 11.74 3.83 13.29
N GLY A 661 10.95 3.98 12.22
CA GLY A 661 10.36 5.25 11.81
C GLY A 661 11.38 6.28 11.32
N GLN A 662 12.59 5.84 10.97
CA GLN A 662 13.74 6.68 10.61
C GLN A 662 13.99 6.75 9.11
N SER A 663 13.05 6.28 8.28
CA SER A 663 13.19 6.36 6.82
C SER A 663 13.16 7.83 6.36
N THR A 664 13.82 8.10 5.23
CA THR A 664 13.81 9.43 4.61
C THR A 664 12.39 9.88 4.27
N ALA A 665 11.53 8.95 3.81
CA ALA A 665 10.12 9.24 3.55
C ALA A 665 9.36 9.67 4.83
N VAL A 666 9.54 8.97 5.95
CA VAL A 666 8.90 9.35 7.24
C VAL A 666 9.45 10.68 7.74
N SER A 667 10.76 10.91 7.59
CA SER A 667 11.39 12.18 7.99
C SER A 667 10.88 13.36 7.15
N SER A 668 10.69 13.19 5.83
CA SER A 668 10.08 14.18 4.95
C SER A 668 8.64 14.50 5.38
N ILE A 669 7.85 13.49 5.75
CA ILE A 669 6.50 13.69 6.30
C ILE A 669 6.56 14.50 7.61
N LYS A 670 7.50 14.17 8.51
CA LYS A 670 7.67 14.89 9.78
C LYS A 670 8.03 16.37 9.59
N LEU A 671 8.71 16.74 8.50
CA LEU A 671 9.00 18.15 8.19
C LEU A 671 7.76 18.96 7.78
N LEU A 672 6.68 18.28 7.37
CA LEU A 672 5.41 18.92 7.05
C LEU A 672 4.55 19.19 8.31
N ALA A 673 5.02 18.77 9.49
CA ALA A 673 4.35 19.01 10.77
C ALA A 673 3.99 20.49 10.95
N HIS A 674 2.75 20.78 11.36
CA HIS A 674 2.27 22.14 11.63
C HIS A 674 2.34 23.14 10.46
N ILE A 675 2.71 22.71 9.25
CA ILE A 675 2.67 23.54 8.05
C ILE A 675 1.20 23.67 7.60
N PRO A 676 0.72 24.84 7.18
CA PRO A 676 -0.62 24.99 6.61
C PRO A 676 -0.89 24.05 5.42
N PRO A 677 -2.09 23.45 5.26
CA PRO A 677 -2.38 22.46 4.21
C PRO A 677 -2.04 22.89 2.78
N ALA A 678 -2.24 24.17 2.44
CA ALA A 678 -1.88 24.70 1.12
C ALA A 678 -0.37 24.60 0.83
N LEU A 679 0.47 24.84 1.85
CA LEU A 679 1.91 24.69 1.75
C LEU A 679 2.32 23.22 1.79
N GLN A 680 1.63 22.36 2.55
CA GLN A 680 1.87 20.91 2.51
C GLN A 680 1.67 20.35 1.10
N GLN A 681 0.57 20.68 0.43
CA GLN A 681 0.31 20.23 -0.94
C GLN A 681 1.32 20.80 -1.93
N TRP A 682 1.70 22.07 -1.79
CA TRP A 682 2.75 22.66 -2.63
C TRP A 682 4.07 21.90 -2.48
N LEU A 683 4.49 21.60 -1.24
CA LEU A 683 5.70 20.85 -0.93
C LEU A 683 5.63 19.40 -1.39
N ASP A 684 4.47 18.74 -1.25
CA ASP A 684 4.27 17.36 -1.70
C ASP A 684 4.33 17.20 -3.22
N ASN A 685 4.01 18.27 -3.95
CA ASN A 685 4.16 18.35 -5.40
C ASN A 685 5.60 18.61 -5.86
N ILE A 686 6.50 19.08 -4.97
CA ILE A 686 7.90 19.34 -5.34
C ILE A 686 8.64 18.07 -5.76
N PRO A 687 8.56 16.94 -5.03
CA PRO A 687 9.13 15.67 -5.50
C PRO A 687 8.69 15.33 -6.93
N GLY A 688 7.41 15.48 -7.26
CA GLY A 688 6.89 15.21 -8.61
C GLY A 688 7.41 16.15 -9.71
N ARG A 689 8.13 17.22 -9.36
CA ARG A 689 8.82 18.11 -10.31
C ARG A 689 10.29 17.76 -10.50
N PHE A 690 10.86 16.91 -9.63
CA PHE A 690 12.27 16.58 -9.60
C PHE A 690 12.48 15.09 -9.39
N ASP A 691 12.79 14.40 -10.48
CA ASP A 691 13.00 12.95 -10.54
C ASP A 691 13.86 12.37 -9.41
N ALA A 692 15.01 12.99 -9.11
CA ALA A 692 15.90 12.51 -8.04
C ALA A 692 15.26 12.60 -6.64
N LEU A 693 14.45 13.63 -6.38
CA LEU A 693 13.75 13.80 -5.11
C LEU A 693 12.55 12.85 -5.02
N ASN A 694 11.83 12.66 -6.12
CA ASN A 694 10.77 11.67 -6.24
C ASN A 694 11.28 10.27 -5.92
N ASP A 695 12.39 9.86 -6.53
CA ASP A 695 13.00 8.54 -6.34
C ASP A 695 13.33 8.27 -4.86
N ILE A 696 13.81 9.29 -4.14
CA ILE A 696 14.21 9.17 -2.73
C ILE A 696 13.00 9.11 -1.79
N ILE A 697 11.97 9.92 -2.05
CA ILE A 697 10.87 10.15 -1.09
C ILE A 697 9.66 9.27 -1.39
N LYS A 698 9.24 9.19 -2.66
CA LYS A 698 7.98 8.54 -3.06
C LYS A 698 8.18 7.28 -3.91
N GLY A 699 9.32 7.17 -4.59
CA GLY A 699 9.58 6.15 -5.60
C GLY A 699 8.74 6.34 -6.86
N ARG A 700 9.15 5.71 -7.95
CA ARG A 700 8.38 5.64 -9.22
C ARG A 700 7.43 4.46 -9.25
N GLU A 701 7.66 3.49 -8.38
CA GLU A 701 6.83 2.29 -8.26
C GLU A 701 6.48 2.04 -6.81
N VAL A 702 5.34 1.39 -6.58
CA VAL A 702 5.01 0.81 -5.28
C VAL A 702 4.94 -0.70 -5.40
N PHE A 703 5.58 -1.40 -4.46
CA PHE A 703 5.58 -2.85 -4.39
C PHE A 703 5.01 -3.31 -3.06
N SER A 704 3.75 -3.74 -3.07
CA SER A 704 3.01 -4.16 -1.88
C SER A 704 2.77 -5.67 -1.89
N ASN A 705 3.18 -6.33 -0.82
CA ASN A 705 3.06 -7.77 -0.66
C ASN A 705 2.44 -8.08 0.69
N ILE A 706 1.19 -8.55 0.69
CA ILE A 706 0.47 -8.91 1.92
C ILE A 706 0.83 -10.33 2.41
N GLY A 707 1.74 -11.01 1.72
CA GLY A 707 2.30 -12.28 2.14
C GLY A 707 1.40 -13.48 1.86
N ALA A 708 1.71 -14.58 2.56
CA ALA A 708 0.91 -15.78 2.53
C ALA A 708 -0.23 -15.67 3.54
N VAL A 709 -1.45 -15.90 3.06
CA VAL A 709 -2.63 -15.91 3.92
C VAL A 709 -2.66 -17.17 4.78
N ALA A 710 -3.48 -17.17 5.82
CA ALA A 710 -3.66 -18.36 6.66
C ALA A 710 -4.16 -19.55 5.83
N PRO A 711 -3.82 -20.81 6.18
CA PRO A 711 -4.26 -21.99 5.41
C PRO A 711 -5.77 -22.15 5.26
N SER A 712 -6.56 -21.52 6.14
CA SER A 712 -8.02 -21.51 6.10
C SER A 712 -8.62 -20.29 5.44
N SER A 713 -7.80 -19.34 4.96
CA SER A 713 -8.28 -18.10 4.34
C SER A 713 -8.84 -18.37 2.94
N SER A 714 -9.85 -17.60 2.58
CA SER A 714 -10.50 -17.61 1.27
C SER A 714 -10.06 -16.47 0.36
N LEU A 715 -9.09 -15.66 0.79
CA LEU A 715 -8.49 -14.60 -0.01
C LEU A 715 -7.69 -15.18 -1.19
N THR A 716 -7.93 -14.64 -2.38
CA THR A 716 -7.36 -15.18 -3.63
C THR A 716 -6.62 -14.14 -4.49
N ARG A 717 -7.06 -12.88 -4.53
CA ARG A 717 -6.42 -11.81 -5.31
C ARG A 717 -6.25 -10.55 -4.48
N PHE A 718 -5.26 -9.74 -4.84
CA PHE A 718 -4.96 -8.46 -4.21
C PHE A 718 -4.51 -7.44 -5.26
N LEU A 719 -5.08 -6.23 -5.21
CA LEU A 719 -4.68 -5.07 -5.99
C LEU A 719 -4.27 -3.95 -5.04
N THR A 720 -3.05 -3.44 -5.18
CA THR A 720 -2.50 -2.42 -4.28
C THR A 720 -2.91 -1.01 -4.66
N ALA A 721 -2.89 -0.10 -3.68
CA ALA A 721 -3.07 1.34 -3.87
C ALA A 721 -1.84 2.03 -4.50
N LYS A 722 -2.08 3.20 -5.11
CA LYS A 722 -1.08 4.17 -5.60
C LYS A 722 -1.36 5.54 -4.95
N ASP A 723 -0.33 6.24 -4.52
CA ASP A 723 -0.44 7.62 -4.03
C ASP A 723 -0.86 8.62 -5.13
N ASP A 724 -1.19 9.83 -4.72
CA ASP A 724 -1.71 10.88 -5.58
C ASP A 724 -0.62 11.45 -6.52
N ASN A 725 0.59 10.89 -6.49
CA ASN A 725 1.73 11.31 -7.30
C ASN A 725 1.60 10.87 -8.76
N ASP A 726 1.61 11.81 -9.69
CA ASP A 726 1.57 11.52 -11.13
C ASP A 726 2.86 10.86 -11.64
N GLN A 727 3.98 10.96 -10.91
CA GLN A 727 5.24 10.27 -11.23
C GLN A 727 5.33 8.83 -10.71
N LYS A 728 4.26 8.30 -10.09
CA LYS A 728 4.20 6.88 -9.71
C LYS A 728 3.52 6.07 -10.81
N TRP A 729 4.33 5.33 -11.55
CA TRP A 729 3.93 4.75 -12.83
C TRP A 729 3.39 3.32 -12.71
N LEU A 730 3.97 2.51 -11.83
CA LEU A 730 3.58 1.12 -11.66
C LEU A 730 3.23 0.80 -10.20
N ALA A 731 2.22 -0.04 -10.00
CA ALA A 731 1.81 -0.49 -8.68
C ALA A 731 1.64 -2.02 -8.67
N TRP A 732 2.49 -2.70 -7.90
CA TRP A 732 2.55 -4.16 -7.80
C TRP A 732 1.84 -4.63 -6.52
N GLY A 733 0.80 -5.44 -6.67
CA GLY A 733 0.13 -6.15 -5.59
C GLY A 733 0.47 -7.63 -5.62
N VAL A 734 0.92 -8.19 -4.50
CA VAL A 734 1.27 -9.61 -4.38
C VAL A 734 0.53 -10.25 -3.20
N LEU A 735 -0.11 -11.40 -3.45
CA LEU A 735 -0.69 -12.27 -2.42
C LEU A 735 -0.31 -13.72 -2.73
N THR A 736 -0.06 -14.51 -1.68
CA THR A 736 0.01 -15.98 -1.79
C THR A 736 -1.21 -16.60 -1.08
N ASP A 737 -2.02 -17.35 -1.82
CA ASP A 737 -3.26 -17.94 -1.31
C ASP A 737 -3.01 -19.18 -0.42
N ALA A 738 -4.09 -19.72 0.14
CA ALA A 738 -4.06 -20.92 0.98
C ALA A 738 -3.54 -22.17 0.24
N GLN A 739 -3.69 -22.23 -1.09
CA GLN A 739 -3.20 -23.31 -1.95
C GLN A 739 -1.72 -23.13 -2.35
N LYS A 740 -1.07 -22.08 -1.83
CA LYS A 740 0.33 -21.70 -2.11
C LYS A 740 0.53 -21.31 -3.58
N VAL A 741 -0.47 -20.66 -4.17
CA VAL A 741 -0.38 -19.98 -5.47
C VAL A 741 -0.12 -18.50 -5.21
N MET A 742 0.94 -17.97 -5.82
CA MET A 742 1.25 -16.54 -5.75
C MET A 742 0.59 -15.83 -6.93
N ARG A 743 -0.31 -14.89 -6.63
CA ARG A 743 -0.91 -14.01 -7.64
C ARG A 743 -0.27 -12.63 -7.55
N ILE A 744 0.07 -12.08 -8.71
CA ILE A 744 0.62 -10.74 -8.87
C ILE A 744 -0.35 -9.95 -9.73
N THR A 745 -0.76 -8.79 -9.23
CA THR A 745 -1.53 -7.78 -9.97
C THR A 745 -0.61 -6.59 -10.23
N LEU A 746 -0.57 -6.11 -11.47
CA LEU A 746 0.21 -4.95 -11.86
C LEU A 746 -0.71 -3.90 -12.48
N ARG A 747 -0.73 -2.70 -11.90
CA ARG A 747 -1.42 -1.52 -12.45
C ARG A 747 -0.42 -0.61 -13.15
N ASP A 748 -0.82 -0.06 -14.28
CA ASP A 748 -0.03 0.86 -15.10
C ASP A 748 -0.73 2.20 -15.28
N PHE A 749 -0.01 3.25 -14.94
CA PHE A 749 -0.42 4.65 -15.01
C PHE A 749 0.51 5.48 -15.89
N ARG A 750 1.41 4.85 -16.65
CA ARG A 750 2.36 5.56 -17.50
C ARG A 750 1.61 6.43 -18.52
N PRO A 751 2.19 7.56 -18.95
CA PRO A 751 1.49 8.53 -19.80
C PRO A 751 0.85 7.95 -21.08
N HIS A 752 1.46 6.91 -21.66
CA HIS A 752 0.91 6.25 -22.85
C HIS A 752 -0.43 5.56 -22.60
N VAL A 753 -0.74 5.13 -21.36
CA VAL A 753 -2.00 4.47 -21.01
C VAL A 753 -3.18 5.42 -21.27
N GLN A 754 -3.12 6.62 -20.69
CA GLN A 754 -4.18 7.62 -20.88
C GLN A 754 -4.36 7.99 -22.35
N LEU A 755 -3.26 8.18 -23.08
CA LEU A 755 -3.30 8.53 -24.50
C LEU A 755 -3.89 7.40 -25.35
N LEU A 756 -3.52 6.14 -25.09
CA LEU A 756 -4.08 4.99 -25.82
C LEU A 756 -5.57 4.81 -25.53
N VAL A 757 -5.98 4.90 -24.26
CA VAL A 757 -7.39 4.77 -23.85
C VAL A 757 -8.24 5.88 -24.48
N ALA A 758 -7.77 7.13 -24.45
CA ALA A 758 -8.47 8.27 -25.06
C ALA A 758 -8.66 8.11 -26.58
N GLN A 759 -7.80 7.33 -27.25
CA GLN A 759 -7.88 7.04 -28.68
C GLN A 759 -8.57 5.70 -28.99
N GLY A 760 -9.19 5.05 -27.99
CA GLY A 760 -9.92 3.79 -28.15
C GLY A 760 -9.04 2.53 -28.22
N HIS A 761 -7.75 2.63 -27.88
CA HIS A 761 -6.79 1.51 -27.90
C HIS A 761 -6.54 0.92 -26.50
N GLN A 762 -7.59 0.81 -25.67
CA GLN A 762 -7.48 0.21 -24.33
C GLN A 762 -6.95 -1.22 -24.37
N ASP A 763 -7.34 -2.01 -25.38
CA ASP A 763 -6.85 -3.39 -25.57
C ASP A 763 -5.33 -3.45 -25.75
N LEU A 764 -4.74 -2.44 -26.43
CA LEU A 764 -3.31 -2.38 -26.67
C LEU A 764 -2.56 -1.97 -25.39
N ALA A 765 -3.10 -1.04 -24.61
CA ALA A 765 -2.59 -0.71 -23.28
C ALA A 765 -2.64 -1.93 -22.34
N ALA A 766 -3.74 -2.70 -22.37
CA ALA A 766 -3.88 -3.94 -21.61
C ALA A 766 -2.91 -5.04 -22.08
N TRP A 767 -2.64 -5.14 -23.39
CA TRP A 767 -1.63 -6.07 -23.91
C TRP A 767 -0.21 -5.69 -23.47
N LEU A 768 0.15 -4.39 -23.52
CA LEU A 768 1.45 -3.88 -23.05
C LEU A 768 1.76 -4.31 -21.61
N ILE A 769 0.82 -4.08 -20.69
CA ILE A 769 1.04 -4.40 -19.28
C ILE A 769 1.04 -5.91 -19.00
N ARG A 770 0.24 -6.67 -19.77
CA ARG A 770 0.21 -8.13 -19.68
C ARG A 770 1.52 -8.76 -20.17
N ASP A 771 2.05 -8.33 -21.31
CA ASP A 771 3.33 -8.81 -21.82
C ASP A 771 4.45 -8.55 -20.80
N TYR A 772 4.48 -7.33 -20.24
CA TYR A 772 5.43 -6.96 -19.19
C TYR A 772 5.37 -7.87 -17.96
N LEU A 773 4.16 -8.08 -17.42
CA LEU A 773 3.95 -8.88 -16.22
C LEU A 773 4.25 -10.38 -16.45
N GLU A 774 3.86 -10.93 -17.59
CA GLU A 774 4.14 -12.32 -17.90
C GLU A 774 5.63 -12.56 -18.18
N ALA A 775 6.30 -11.63 -18.86
CA ALA A 775 7.74 -11.67 -19.04
C ALA A 775 8.47 -11.61 -17.69
N TYR A 776 8.01 -10.79 -16.75
CA TYR A 776 8.49 -10.78 -15.37
C TYR A 776 8.34 -12.15 -14.70
N ALA A 777 7.15 -12.76 -14.78
CA ALA A 777 6.91 -14.06 -14.12
C ALA A 777 7.75 -15.19 -14.72
N ARG A 778 7.83 -15.27 -16.06
CA ARG A 778 8.68 -16.26 -16.76
C ARG A 778 10.14 -16.07 -16.41
N GLY A 779 10.63 -14.84 -16.49
CA GLY A 779 12.01 -14.50 -16.21
C GLY A 779 12.40 -14.72 -14.74
N LEU A 780 11.50 -14.43 -13.79
CA LEU A 780 11.71 -14.69 -12.36
C LEU A 780 11.87 -16.19 -12.11
N ASN A 781 11.00 -17.00 -12.72
CA ASN A 781 11.08 -18.45 -12.60
C ASN A 781 12.41 -18.98 -13.15
N GLN A 782 12.87 -18.45 -14.29
CA GLN A 782 14.16 -18.81 -14.87
C GLN A 782 15.32 -18.38 -13.95
N TYR A 783 15.32 -17.14 -13.48
CA TYR A 783 16.34 -16.62 -12.57
C TYR A 783 16.46 -17.45 -11.28
N VAL A 784 15.32 -17.82 -10.68
CA VAL A 784 15.28 -18.67 -9.48
C VAL A 784 15.80 -20.08 -9.79
N HIS A 785 15.50 -20.61 -10.97
CA HIS A 785 16.04 -21.90 -11.42
C HIS A 785 17.56 -21.84 -11.61
N ASP A 786 18.09 -20.80 -12.24
CA ASP A 786 19.53 -20.63 -12.43
C ASP A 786 20.25 -20.43 -11.10
N LEU A 787 19.68 -19.64 -10.17
CA LEU A 787 20.18 -19.54 -8.81
C LEU A 787 20.20 -20.88 -8.08
N TYR A 788 19.17 -21.70 -8.27
CA TYR A 788 19.12 -23.05 -7.70
C TYR A 788 20.25 -23.92 -8.27
N ARG A 789 20.45 -23.93 -9.60
CA ARG A 789 21.53 -24.67 -10.28
C ARG A 789 22.91 -24.22 -9.77
N ILE A 790 23.15 -22.90 -9.76
CA ILE A 790 24.39 -22.30 -9.27
C ILE A 790 24.59 -22.68 -7.81
N THR A 791 23.57 -22.61 -6.96
CA THR A 791 23.72 -22.91 -5.53
C THR A 791 24.02 -24.39 -5.26
N LEU A 792 23.39 -25.32 -5.99
CA LEU A 792 23.51 -26.76 -5.77
C LEU A 792 24.81 -27.37 -6.30
N ALA A 793 25.42 -26.79 -7.34
CA ALA A 793 26.57 -27.38 -8.03
C ALA A 793 27.90 -27.34 -7.24
N SER A 794 27.92 -26.79 -6.01
CA SER A 794 29.11 -26.82 -5.14
C SER A 794 29.34 -28.21 -4.54
N ARG A 795 30.61 -28.60 -4.36
CA ARG A 795 30.98 -29.83 -3.65
C ARG A 795 30.46 -29.86 -2.20
N GLU A 796 30.49 -28.75 -1.48
CA GLU A 796 30.07 -28.64 -0.06
C GLU A 796 28.58 -28.98 0.16
N THR A 797 27.73 -28.62 -0.81
CA THR A 797 26.28 -28.89 -0.77
C THR A 797 25.95 -30.35 -1.13
N ARG A 798 26.78 -30.99 -1.97
CA ARG A 798 26.61 -32.42 -2.32
C ARG A 798 26.99 -33.35 -1.18
N THR A 799 28.01 -33.02 -0.38
CA THR A 799 28.40 -33.81 0.80
C THR A 799 27.34 -33.76 1.90
N THR A 800 26.79 -32.57 2.18
CA THR A 800 25.73 -32.38 3.21
C THR A 800 24.36 -32.92 2.79
N ALA A 801 23.97 -32.80 1.51
CA ALA A 801 22.73 -33.39 1.00
C ALA A 801 22.80 -34.93 0.91
N GLY A 802 23.98 -35.50 0.60
CA GLY A 802 24.20 -36.95 0.62
C GLY A 802 24.11 -37.56 2.02
N GLU A 803 24.51 -36.84 3.06
CA GLU A 803 24.36 -37.28 4.46
C GLU A 803 22.91 -37.22 4.99
N GLN A 804 22.04 -36.40 4.40
CA GLN A 804 20.62 -36.32 4.77
C GLN A 804 19.72 -37.31 4.01
N GLN A 805 20.05 -37.68 2.76
CA GLN A 805 19.38 -38.80 2.06
C GLN A 805 19.66 -40.18 2.71
N LEU A 806 20.60 -40.27 3.63
CA LEU A 806 20.84 -41.44 4.48
C LEU A 806 20.06 -41.37 5.82
N LYS A 807 19.32 -40.28 6.08
CA LYS A 807 18.58 -40.02 7.33
C LYS A 807 17.08 -39.75 7.15
N GLU A 808 16.61 -39.48 5.94
CA GLU A 808 15.19 -39.56 5.53
C GLU A 808 14.94 -40.89 4.80
#